data_AF-A0A957I228-F1
#
_entry.id   AF-A0A957I228-F1
#
_cell.length_a   1.000
_cell.length_b   1.000
_cell.length_c   1.000
_cell.angle_alpha   90.00
_cell.angle_beta   90.00
_cell.angle_gamma   90.00
#
_symmetry.space_group_name_H-M   'P 1'
#
loop_
_entity.id
_entity.type
_entity.pdbx_description
1 polymer ?
#
loop_
_entity_poly.entity_id
_entity_poly.type
_entity_poly.pdbx_seq_one_letter_code
_entity_poly.pdbx_strand_id
1 'polypeptide(L)'
;MSNELILVIDDSREIVKHLTEHLLPAFGYRSLAAFDGRAGVAMIQRHQPDLVLLDLNLPEMTGLDVLQRLAQLSIRVPVVLMTGYGSEKSAITAFRLGARDYLIKPFTTDEVRETLQRVLSQAQPGAGEAQLTQLRQANAEMSQRLQEMKQLLRIGQALAGPLEMQEVIRRGLAAAVHLTQAEEGVMWLVVGNEMPAFTYTNSQFTEMPALIQPTHAPNLADVLQGKTWRQSAFSGTGILLTEAYAARAILAVPLGETPVLGILAVVNRTTPRSFSEQQQSLLKMLSGFIVGAMQQTRARADQSTQPSTDQTEARTLAELTRGITSSLDLKQVLRQAIHRVHALWDIEASSIWLLNESRRSLRVLASVGVTTGLMSKIEVPLNKGLVGYTVRTGKWIYTNDARNHPLHHPAIDDITGFSTRSLLCVPLVFRQRIIGALELVNKRSAPFHTQDVERAIFIATALAVAVANALLYKQAHSRQRQLAATLEYSTSPIMIIDTRQRVLLLNREARARLDLTSQVVGQPVEQVVHFAELAQFIVQPLTDAGSCQLQIEMPDETVWLCMLGPIPGYGRVLIMQDITTLHHIATIKSDLFTTISHDMRAPLASIIEFASLLRDSGHLPDVQRRYATYIGNASTHMLTMLNDLLDLARINARINQARQLCQVHDTLRDVLADLQGNAILKNITLRLKAAEIIPPISADPMQLRQAIGNLVDNAIKYSPANSEVIIHAYSANGAVLVQVQDKGIGIPHSDMPFIFDRFYRVQTSHSVEGNGLGLAIVRSIAEAHGGQVWVESELGAGSTFTLQLPASTLPPAPDTQTAVPR
;
A
#
# COMPACT_ATOMS: atom_id res chain seq x y z
N MET A 1 0.50 -19.26 -18.22
CA MET A 1 -0.74 -20.02 -17.98
C MET A 1 -0.91 -20.07 -16.48
N SER A 2 -2.04 -19.59 -16.00
CA SER A 2 -2.50 -19.73 -14.61
C SER A 2 -2.47 -21.22 -14.22
N ASN A 3 -2.12 -21.55 -12.97
CA ASN A 3 -2.13 -22.94 -12.45
C ASN A 3 -2.86 -23.00 -11.08
N GLU A 4 -3.68 -21.99 -10.80
CA GLU A 4 -4.44 -21.82 -9.58
C GLU A 4 -5.53 -22.88 -9.46
N LEU A 5 -5.75 -23.36 -8.24
CA LEU A 5 -6.69 -24.41 -7.88
C LEU A 5 -7.99 -23.81 -7.35
N ILE A 6 -9.09 -23.99 -8.07
CA ILE A 6 -10.41 -23.46 -7.72
C ILE A 6 -11.31 -24.60 -7.22
N LEU A 7 -11.89 -24.45 -6.03
CA LEU A 7 -12.88 -25.40 -5.52
C LEU A 7 -14.29 -24.88 -5.80
N VAL A 8 -15.14 -25.69 -6.41
CA VAL A 8 -16.57 -25.38 -6.63
C VAL A 8 -17.41 -26.18 -5.63
N ILE A 9 -18.25 -25.49 -4.86
CA ILE A 9 -19.16 -26.07 -3.86
C ILE A 9 -20.59 -25.70 -4.25
N ASP A 10 -21.35 -26.66 -4.77
CA ASP A 10 -22.71 -26.45 -5.29
C ASP A 10 -23.47 -27.78 -5.30
N ASP A 11 -24.71 -27.80 -4.83
CA ASP A 11 -25.54 -29.00 -4.76
C ASP A 11 -26.04 -29.45 -6.14
N SER A 12 -26.07 -28.53 -7.12
CA SER A 12 -26.41 -28.80 -8.50
C SER A 12 -25.24 -29.43 -9.26
N ARG A 13 -25.34 -30.75 -9.48
CA ARG A 13 -24.34 -31.52 -10.25
C ARG A 13 -24.12 -30.98 -11.66
N GLU A 14 -25.14 -30.42 -12.28
CA GLU A 14 -25.05 -29.85 -13.63
C GLU A 14 -24.18 -28.59 -13.65
N ILE A 15 -24.36 -27.70 -12.66
CA ILE A 15 -23.57 -26.46 -12.53
C ILE A 15 -22.11 -26.78 -12.20
N VAL A 16 -21.89 -27.69 -11.24
CA VAL A 16 -20.54 -28.16 -10.89
C VAL A 16 -19.84 -28.74 -12.12
N LYS A 17 -20.52 -29.60 -12.87
CA LYS A 17 -19.94 -30.23 -14.07
C LYS A 17 -19.59 -29.19 -15.13
N HIS A 18 -20.48 -28.24 -15.39
CA HIS A 18 -20.23 -27.19 -16.37
C HIS A 18 -19.04 -26.30 -15.97
N LEU A 19 -18.93 -25.89 -14.71
CA LEU A 19 -17.82 -25.09 -14.21
C LEU A 19 -16.49 -25.86 -14.25
N THR A 20 -16.47 -27.11 -13.76
CA THR A 20 -15.23 -27.88 -13.58
C THR A 20 -14.73 -28.58 -14.84
N GLU A 21 -15.61 -29.05 -15.74
CA GLU A 21 -15.19 -29.77 -16.95
C GLU A 21 -15.07 -28.87 -18.18
N HIS A 22 -15.70 -27.69 -18.20
CA HIS A 22 -15.75 -26.82 -19.38
C HIS A 22 -15.17 -25.42 -19.14
N LEU A 23 -15.68 -24.66 -18.17
CA LEU A 23 -15.31 -23.24 -18.01
C LEU A 23 -13.91 -23.05 -17.41
N LEU A 24 -13.65 -23.63 -16.23
CA LEU A 24 -12.40 -23.42 -15.49
C LEU A 24 -11.17 -23.96 -16.25
N PRO A 25 -11.21 -25.15 -16.88
CA PRO A 25 -10.09 -25.63 -17.71
C PRO A 25 -9.82 -24.76 -18.93
N ALA A 26 -10.88 -24.20 -19.57
CA ALA A 26 -10.72 -23.28 -20.69
C ALA A 26 -10.02 -21.97 -20.29
N PHE A 27 -10.10 -21.58 -19.02
CA PHE A 27 -9.37 -20.43 -18.47
C PHE A 27 -7.96 -20.80 -17.96
N GLY A 28 -7.59 -22.08 -18.01
CA GLY A 28 -6.31 -22.60 -17.53
C GLY A 28 -6.27 -22.92 -16.04
N TYR A 29 -7.39 -22.89 -15.32
CA TYR A 29 -7.43 -23.21 -13.89
C TYR A 29 -7.61 -24.71 -13.63
N ARG A 30 -7.06 -25.19 -12.52
CA ARG A 30 -7.34 -26.54 -12.00
C ARG A 30 -8.58 -26.46 -11.12
N SER A 31 -9.42 -27.49 -11.14
CA SER A 31 -10.67 -27.47 -10.38
C SER A 31 -10.89 -28.69 -9.48
N LEU A 32 -11.57 -28.48 -8.36
CA LEU A 32 -12.12 -29.50 -7.46
C LEU A 32 -13.62 -29.27 -7.28
N ALA A 33 -14.36 -30.30 -6.87
CA ALA A 33 -15.80 -30.26 -6.72
C ALA A 33 -16.24 -30.82 -5.36
N ALA A 34 -17.18 -30.14 -4.70
CA ALA A 34 -17.95 -30.62 -3.57
C ALA A 34 -19.44 -30.33 -3.78
N PHE A 35 -20.30 -31.18 -3.22
CA PHE A 35 -21.76 -31.11 -3.42
C PHE A 35 -22.53 -30.70 -2.16
N ASP A 36 -21.81 -30.47 -1.06
CA ASP A 36 -22.37 -30.04 0.23
C ASP A 36 -21.33 -29.20 1.00
N GLY A 37 -21.81 -28.39 1.95
CA GLY A 37 -20.96 -27.47 2.71
C GLY A 37 -19.92 -28.16 3.59
N ARG A 38 -20.24 -29.34 4.13
CA ARG A 38 -19.35 -30.07 5.05
C ARG A 38 -18.17 -30.69 4.33
N ALA A 39 -18.42 -31.34 3.20
CA ALA A 39 -17.41 -31.84 2.28
C ALA A 39 -16.57 -30.68 1.72
N GLY A 40 -17.21 -29.55 1.40
CA GLY A 40 -16.56 -28.31 0.97
C GLY A 40 -15.50 -27.83 1.98
N VAL A 41 -15.87 -27.68 3.25
CA VAL A 41 -14.92 -27.27 4.31
C VAL A 41 -13.79 -28.28 4.49
N ALA A 42 -14.07 -29.59 4.47
CA ALA A 42 -13.05 -30.63 4.57
C ALA A 42 -12.05 -30.57 3.40
N MET A 43 -12.54 -30.31 2.18
CA MET A 43 -11.69 -30.15 1.00
C MET A 43 -10.84 -28.88 1.06
N ILE A 44 -11.39 -27.77 1.54
CA ILE A 44 -10.63 -26.52 1.75
C ILE A 44 -9.45 -26.78 2.70
N GLN A 45 -9.67 -27.49 3.79
CA GLN A 45 -8.61 -27.84 4.75
C GLN A 45 -7.56 -28.77 4.16
N ARG A 46 -7.97 -29.78 3.38
CA ARG A 46 -7.09 -30.80 2.84
C ARG A 46 -6.26 -30.32 1.65
N HIS A 47 -6.86 -29.53 0.77
CA HIS A 47 -6.28 -29.19 -0.54
C HIS A 47 -5.84 -27.73 -0.67
N GLN A 48 -6.23 -26.85 0.27
CA GLN A 48 -5.89 -25.42 0.27
C GLN A 48 -6.05 -24.76 -1.11
N PRO A 49 -7.28 -24.70 -1.64
CA PRO A 49 -7.53 -24.07 -2.94
C PRO A 49 -7.15 -22.58 -2.91
N ASP A 50 -6.81 -22.03 -4.07
CA ASP A 50 -6.48 -20.62 -4.27
C ASP A 50 -7.75 -19.74 -4.30
N LEU A 51 -8.91 -20.31 -4.65
CA LEU A 51 -10.22 -19.64 -4.62
C LEU A 51 -11.35 -20.66 -4.47
N VAL A 52 -12.44 -20.26 -3.81
CA VAL A 52 -13.65 -21.09 -3.68
C VAL A 52 -14.84 -20.41 -4.35
N LEU A 53 -15.53 -21.12 -5.25
CA LEU A 53 -16.85 -20.76 -5.75
C LEU A 53 -17.90 -21.48 -4.89
N LEU A 54 -18.75 -20.73 -4.20
CA LEU A 54 -19.62 -21.27 -3.15
C LEU A 54 -21.09 -20.91 -3.40
N ASP A 55 -21.94 -21.91 -3.59
CA ASP A 55 -23.38 -21.69 -3.61
C ASP A 55 -23.92 -21.33 -2.22
N LEU A 56 -24.95 -20.47 -2.18
CA LEU A 56 -25.59 -20.08 -0.93
C LEU A 56 -26.54 -21.15 -0.36
N ASN A 57 -27.24 -21.88 -1.23
CA ASN A 57 -28.32 -22.79 -0.87
C ASN A 57 -27.82 -24.25 -0.91
N LEU A 58 -27.00 -24.60 0.07
CA LEU A 58 -26.47 -25.96 0.21
C LEU A 58 -27.28 -26.78 1.24
N PRO A 59 -27.43 -28.09 1.06
CA PRO A 59 -28.08 -28.98 2.02
C PRO A 59 -27.24 -29.13 3.30
N GLU A 60 -27.94 -29.29 4.44
CA GLU A 60 -27.40 -29.43 5.82
C GLU A 60 -26.64 -28.22 6.37
N MET A 61 -25.83 -27.56 5.55
CA MET A 61 -24.93 -26.49 5.94
C MET A 61 -24.89 -25.45 4.82
N THR A 62 -25.46 -24.27 5.05
CA THR A 62 -25.62 -23.23 4.04
C THR A 62 -24.28 -22.61 3.64
N GLY A 63 -24.23 -21.90 2.50
CA GLY A 63 -23.01 -21.18 2.10
C GLY A 63 -22.56 -20.12 3.12
N LEU A 64 -23.49 -19.55 3.90
CA LEU A 64 -23.15 -18.65 5.00
C LEU A 64 -22.49 -19.40 6.18
N ASP A 65 -22.98 -20.60 6.49
CA ASP A 65 -22.39 -21.45 7.54
C ASP A 65 -20.97 -21.90 7.14
N VAL A 66 -20.74 -22.16 5.85
CA VAL A 66 -19.40 -22.44 5.30
C VAL A 66 -18.47 -21.25 5.55
N LEU A 67 -18.88 -20.03 5.20
CA LEU A 67 -18.08 -18.81 5.45
C LEU A 67 -17.80 -18.60 6.94
N GLN A 68 -18.81 -18.75 7.78
CA GLN A 68 -18.65 -18.61 9.23
C GLN A 68 -17.70 -19.66 9.80
N ARG A 69 -17.75 -20.89 9.28
CA ARG A 69 -16.83 -21.96 9.69
C ARG A 69 -15.39 -21.68 9.24
N LEU A 70 -15.20 -21.15 8.03
CA LEU A 70 -13.87 -20.72 7.56
C LEU A 70 -13.31 -19.59 8.42
N ALA A 71 -14.14 -18.63 8.81
CA ALA A 71 -13.77 -17.54 9.72
C ALA A 71 -13.35 -18.06 11.11
N GLN A 72 -14.12 -18.99 11.70
CA GLN A 72 -13.77 -19.64 12.96
C GLN A 72 -12.45 -20.41 12.89
N LEU A 73 -12.19 -21.07 11.77
CA LEU A 73 -10.95 -21.82 11.53
C LEU A 73 -9.77 -20.94 11.10
N SER A 74 -9.97 -19.61 11.00
CA SER A 74 -8.97 -18.65 10.53
C SER A 74 -8.40 -18.96 9.13
N ILE A 75 -9.18 -19.61 8.27
CA ILE A 75 -8.78 -19.97 6.90
C ILE A 75 -9.07 -18.76 5.99
N ARG A 76 -8.03 -18.26 5.28
CA ARG A 76 -8.08 -17.01 4.50
C ARG A 76 -8.30 -17.19 2.99
N VAL A 77 -8.81 -18.33 2.54
CA VAL A 77 -9.06 -18.55 1.11
C VAL A 77 -10.11 -17.56 0.59
N PRO A 78 -9.89 -16.87 -0.55
CA PRO A 78 -10.90 -15.99 -1.12
C PRO A 78 -12.10 -16.78 -1.61
N VAL A 79 -13.30 -16.35 -1.22
CA VAL A 79 -14.57 -17.00 -1.58
C VAL A 79 -15.40 -16.08 -2.46
N VAL A 80 -15.87 -16.59 -3.59
CA VAL A 80 -16.84 -15.97 -4.49
C VAL A 80 -18.15 -16.72 -4.37
N LEU A 81 -19.23 -16.00 -4.07
CA LEU A 81 -20.54 -16.62 -3.88
C LEU A 81 -21.26 -16.81 -5.19
N MET A 82 -22.04 -17.87 -5.30
CA MET A 82 -23.00 -18.07 -6.38
C MET A 82 -24.40 -18.00 -5.78
N THR A 83 -25.24 -17.12 -6.30
CA THR A 83 -26.56 -16.83 -5.72
C THR A 83 -27.65 -16.93 -6.78
N GLY A 84 -28.83 -17.45 -6.41
CA GLY A 84 -30.01 -17.39 -7.28
C GLY A 84 -30.73 -16.03 -7.18
N TYR A 85 -31.60 -15.72 -8.14
CA TYR A 85 -32.46 -14.53 -8.10
C TYR A 85 -33.14 -14.38 -6.73
N GLY A 86 -32.88 -13.28 -6.02
CA GLY A 86 -33.79 -12.78 -4.98
C GLY A 86 -33.28 -12.54 -3.55
N SER A 87 -31.99 -12.53 -3.21
CA SER A 87 -31.59 -12.06 -1.86
C SER A 87 -30.26 -11.30 -1.77
N GLU A 88 -30.30 -10.01 -2.13
CA GLU A 88 -29.26 -9.01 -1.85
C GLU A 88 -28.82 -8.98 -0.37
N LYS A 89 -29.73 -9.36 0.56
CA LYS A 89 -29.43 -9.51 2.00
C LYS A 89 -28.40 -10.62 2.28
N SER A 90 -28.45 -11.72 1.54
CA SER A 90 -27.52 -12.84 1.74
C SER A 90 -26.12 -12.46 1.23
N ALA A 91 -26.03 -11.68 0.15
CA ALA A 91 -24.77 -11.14 -0.35
C ALA A 91 -24.10 -10.21 0.68
N ILE A 92 -24.85 -9.27 1.28
CA ILE A 92 -24.32 -8.33 2.29
C ILE A 92 -23.79 -9.07 3.52
N THR A 93 -24.55 -10.04 4.05
CA THR A 93 -24.10 -10.86 5.20
C THR A 93 -22.86 -11.67 4.84
N ALA A 94 -22.81 -12.23 3.63
CA ALA A 94 -21.68 -13.01 3.19
C ALA A 94 -20.40 -12.19 2.98
N PHE A 95 -20.50 -10.94 2.51
CA PHE A 95 -19.38 -9.99 2.47
C PHE A 95 -18.84 -9.69 3.88
N ARG A 96 -19.72 -9.50 4.87
CA ARG A 96 -19.30 -9.32 6.28
C ARG A 96 -18.58 -10.55 6.84
N LEU A 97 -18.94 -11.75 6.39
CA LEU A 97 -18.32 -13.02 6.79
C LEU A 97 -17.05 -13.35 5.99
N GLY A 98 -16.61 -12.47 5.08
CA GLY A 98 -15.33 -12.59 4.38
C GLY A 98 -15.40 -13.04 2.92
N ALA A 99 -16.59 -13.13 2.32
CA ALA A 99 -16.71 -13.29 0.87
C ALA A 99 -16.12 -12.07 0.14
N ARG A 100 -15.44 -12.33 -0.98
CA ARG A 100 -14.74 -11.31 -1.78
C ARG A 100 -15.60 -10.74 -2.89
N ASP A 101 -16.55 -11.53 -3.38
CA ASP A 101 -17.40 -11.17 -4.51
C ASP A 101 -18.59 -12.13 -4.63
N TYR A 102 -19.49 -11.88 -5.58
CA TYR A 102 -20.60 -12.78 -5.90
C TYR A 102 -20.93 -12.84 -7.40
N LEU A 103 -21.57 -13.93 -7.81
CA LEU A 103 -22.08 -14.24 -9.15
C LEU A 103 -23.56 -14.58 -9.04
N ILE A 104 -24.39 -13.98 -9.90
CA ILE A 104 -25.83 -14.26 -9.95
C ILE A 104 -26.09 -15.35 -10.99
N LYS A 105 -26.86 -16.38 -10.63
CA LYS A 105 -27.33 -17.43 -11.53
C LYS A 105 -28.62 -16.97 -12.25
N PRO A 106 -28.74 -17.15 -13.58
CA PRO A 106 -27.73 -17.71 -14.49
C PRO A 106 -26.64 -16.69 -14.84
N PHE A 107 -25.38 -17.12 -14.88
CA PHE A 107 -24.21 -16.30 -15.20
C PHE A 107 -23.65 -16.65 -16.59
N THR A 108 -22.97 -15.70 -17.22
CA THR A 108 -22.27 -15.89 -18.50
C THR A 108 -20.81 -16.31 -18.31
N THR A 109 -20.20 -16.89 -19.34
CA THR A 109 -18.76 -17.27 -19.34
C THR A 109 -17.83 -16.09 -19.02
N ASP A 110 -18.14 -14.90 -19.54
CA ASP A 110 -17.31 -13.71 -19.35
C ASP A 110 -17.44 -13.12 -17.93
N GLU A 111 -18.65 -13.11 -17.35
CA GLU A 111 -18.88 -12.69 -15.95
C GLU A 111 -18.10 -13.54 -14.95
N VAL A 112 -18.08 -14.87 -15.16
CA VAL A 112 -17.28 -15.80 -14.34
C VAL A 112 -15.79 -15.49 -14.49
N ARG A 113 -15.31 -15.27 -15.72
CA ARG A 113 -13.90 -14.96 -15.99
C ARG A 113 -13.46 -13.66 -15.31
N GLU A 114 -14.22 -12.58 -15.48
CA GLU A 114 -13.89 -11.27 -14.92
C GLU A 114 -13.88 -11.31 -13.39
N THR A 115 -14.86 -11.98 -12.78
CA THR A 115 -14.97 -12.11 -11.33
C THR A 115 -13.78 -12.90 -10.75
N LEU A 116 -13.43 -14.03 -11.37
CA LEU A 116 -12.27 -14.84 -10.95
C LEU A 116 -10.96 -14.07 -11.07
N GLN A 117 -10.73 -13.36 -12.19
CA GLN A 117 -9.52 -12.55 -12.38
C GLN A 117 -9.41 -11.41 -11.36
N ARG A 118 -10.52 -10.70 -11.11
CA ARG A 118 -10.57 -9.61 -10.13
C ARG A 118 -10.24 -10.11 -8.72
N VAL A 119 -10.86 -11.20 -8.29
CA VAL A 119 -10.69 -11.74 -6.93
C VAL A 119 -9.30 -12.35 -6.74
N LEU A 120 -8.79 -13.14 -7.70
CA LEU A 120 -7.44 -13.70 -7.62
C LEU A 120 -6.36 -12.60 -7.61
N SER A 121 -6.58 -11.49 -8.33
CA SER A 121 -5.67 -10.33 -8.30
C SER A 121 -5.67 -9.59 -6.96
N GLN A 122 -6.81 -9.55 -6.27
CA GLN A 122 -6.97 -8.90 -4.96
C GLN A 122 -6.59 -9.80 -3.78
N ALA A 123 -6.66 -11.13 -3.96
CA ALA A 123 -6.47 -12.10 -2.90
C ALA A 123 -5.01 -12.47 -2.62
N GLN A 124 -4.04 -11.98 -3.40
CA GLN A 124 -2.62 -12.11 -3.06
C GLN A 124 -2.28 -11.21 -1.84
N PRO A 125 -2.14 -11.77 -0.62
CA PRO A 125 -1.89 -10.96 0.56
C PRO A 125 -0.41 -10.55 0.55
N GLY A 126 -0.15 -9.24 0.59
CA GLY A 126 1.20 -8.70 0.73
C GLY A 126 1.90 -8.28 -0.57
N ALA A 127 1.47 -8.74 -1.75
CA ALA A 127 2.07 -8.27 -3.00
C ALA A 127 1.71 -6.79 -3.24
N GLY A 128 0.45 -6.38 -3.08
CA GLY A 128 0.04 -4.98 -3.32
C GLY A 128 0.72 -3.98 -2.39
N GLU A 129 0.64 -4.16 -1.07
CA GLU A 129 1.20 -3.21 -0.10
C GLU A 129 2.72 -3.32 0.06
N ALA A 130 3.31 -4.53 0.07
CA ALA A 130 4.76 -4.64 0.12
C ALA A 130 5.40 -4.23 -1.20
N GLN A 131 4.77 -4.48 -2.35
CA GLN A 131 5.26 -4.00 -3.64
C GLN A 131 5.01 -2.52 -3.83
N LEU A 132 3.89 -1.96 -3.34
CA LEU A 132 3.67 -0.51 -3.36
C LEU A 132 4.61 0.20 -2.38
N THR A 133 4.93 -0.40 -1.24
CA THR A 133 5.91 0.14 -0.28
C THR A 133 7.34 -0.01 -0.81
N GLN A 134 7.72 -1.17 -1.36
CA GLN A 134 9.00 -1.35 -2.06
C GLN A 134 9.11 -0.44 -3.28
N LEU A 135 8.04 -0.26 -4.05
CA LEU A 135 8.01 0.66 -5.20
C LEU A 135 8.12 2.10 -4.71
N ARG A 136 7.45 2.50 -3.62
CA ARG A 136 7.56 3.85 -3.03
C ARG A 136 8.97 4.11 -2.53
N GLN A 137 9.56 3.16 -1.82
CA GLN A 137 10.91 3.26 -1.28
C GLN A 137 11.95 3.30 -2.40
N ALA A 138 11.82 2.42 -3.40
CA ALA A 138 12.67 2.43 -4.59
C ALA A 138 12.51 3.71 -5.42
N ASN A 139 11.31 4.30 -5.50
CA ASN A 139 11.09 5.53 -6.26
C ASN A 139 11.64 6.77 -5.54
N ALA A 140 11.52 6.82 -4.21
CA ALA A 140 12.13 7.86 -3.39
C ALA A 140 13.66 7.78 -3.46
N GLU A 141 14.23 6.57 -3.31
CA GLU A 141 15.66 6.33 -3.41
C GLU A 141 16.20 6.64 -4.83
N MET A 142 15.45 6.29 -5.88
CA MET A 142 15.81 6.59 -7.26
C MET A 142 15.74 8.09 -7.57
N SER A 143 14.72 8.79 -7.05
CA SER A 143 14.57 10.24 -7.22
C SER A 143 15.70 11.00 -6.51
N GLN A 144 16.06 10.56 -5.29
CA GLN A 144 17.21 11.08 -4.56
C GLN A 144 18.51 10.84 -5.33
N ARG A 145 18.76 9.61 -5.82
CA ARG A 145 19.93 9.29 -6.65
C ARG A 145 20.00 10.11 -7.94
N LEU A 146 18.86 10.38 -8.60
CA LEU A 146 18.79 11.22 -9.79
C LEU A 146 19.15 12.68 -9.48
N GLN A 147 18.72 13.19 -8.32
CA GLN A 147 19.05 14.55 -7.88
C GLN A 147 20.53 14.69 -7.53
N GLU A 148 21.10 13.72 -6.82
CA GLU A 148 22.54 13.64 -6.52
C GLU A 148 23.38 13.54 -7.80
N MET A 149 22.96 12.70 -8.75
CA MET A 149 23.65 12.55 -10.03
C MET A 149 23.57 13.84 -10.88
N LYS A 150 22.44 14.56 -10.85
CA LYS A 150 22.31 15.88 -11.51
C LYS A 150 23.22 16.94 -10.88
N GLN A 151 23.37 16.93 -9.55
CA GLN A 151 24.30 17.85 -8.86
C GLN A 151 25.75 17.53 -9.22
N LEU A 152 26.14 16.25 -9.20
CA LEU A 152 27.46 15.81 -9.65
C LEU A 152 27.73 16.20 -11.10
N LEU A 153 26.76 16.00 -12.01
CA LEU A 153 26.91 16.35 -13.42
C LEU A 153 27.09 17.87 -13.61
N ARG A 154 26.34 18.69 -12.86
CA ARG A 154 26.52 20.15 -12.84
C ARG A 154 27.89 20.57 -12.34
N ILE A 155 28.39 19.96 -11.27
CA ILE A 155 29.72 20.24 -10.71
C ILE A 155 30.82 19.81 -11.69
N GLY A 156 30.71 18.62 -12.27
CA GLY A 156 31.63 18.14 -13.30
C GLY A 156 31.66 19.07 -14.53
N GLN A 157 30.51 19.58 -14.97
CA GLN A 157 30.42 20.58 -16.05
C GLN A 157 31.06 21.92 -15.65
N ALA A 158 30.86 22.37 -14.41
CA ALA A 158 31.42 23.63 -13.91
C ALA A 158 32.95 23.59 -13.72
N LEU A 159 33.51 22.41 -13.43
CA LEU A 159 34.95 22.16 -13.33
C LEU A 159 35.62 21.94 -14.69
N ALA A 160 34.86 21.49 -15.71
CA ALA A 160 35.35 21.20 -17.04
C ALA A 160 35.53 22.44 -17.96
N GLY A 161 35.24 23.65 -17.45
CA GLY A 161 35.44 24.91 -18.16
C GLY A 161 36.92 25.33 -18.25
N PRO A 162 37.25 26.41 -18.99
CA PRO A 162 38.62 26.91 -19.08
C PRO A 162 39.04 27.60 -17.78
N LEU A 163 39.49 26.83 -16.80
CA LEU A 163 39.84 27.31 -15.47
C LEU A 163 41.35 27.20 -15.22
N GLU A 164 41.90 28.17 -14.49
CA GLU A 164 43.26 28.09 -13.95
C GLU A 164 43.36 27.05 -12.82
N MET A 165 44.58 26.58 -12.57
CA MET A 165 44.81 25.43 -11.67
C MET A 165 44.29 25.70 -10.25
N GLN A 166 44.53 26.90 -9.72
CA GLN A 166 44.02 27.31 -8.41
C GLN A 166 42.49 27.34 -8.38
N GLU A 167 41.82 27.73 -9.46
CA GLU A 167 40.35 27.79 -9.50
C GLU A 167 39.71 26.40 -9.60
N VAL A 168 40.37 25.45 -10.28
CA VAL A 168 39.97 24.03 -10.28
C VAL A 168 40.05 23.46 -8.86
N ILE A 169 41.16 23.71 -8.15
CA ILE A 169 41.36 23.25 -6.77
C ILE A 169 40.31 23.86 -5.85
N ARG A 170 40.13 25.18 -5.91
CA ARG A 170 39.18 25.93 -5.06
C ARG A 170 37.74 25.43 -5.24
N ARG A 171 37.27 25.30 -6.49
CA ARG A 171 35.92 24.80 -6.78
C ARG A 171 35.75 23.33 -6.44
N GLY A 172 36.78 22.52 -6.67
CA GLY A 172 36.79 21.10 -6.31
C GLY A 172 36.64 20.90 -4.81
N LEU A 173 37.39 21.67 -4.00
CA LEU A 173 37.27 21.66 -2.55
C LEU A 173 35.92 22.18 -2.06
N ALA A 174 35.42 23.29 -2.60
CA ALA A 174 34.10 23.81 -2.25
C ALA A 174 32.98 22.79 -2.55
N ALA A 175 33.07 22.10 -3.69
CA ALA A 175 32.14 21.04 -4.06
C ALA A 175 32.25 19.83 -3.13
N ALA A 176 33.47 19.43 -2.74
CA ALA A 176 33.70 18.35 -1.80
C ALA A 176 33.02 18.62 -0.46
N VAL A 177 33.26 19.81 0.12
CA VAL A 177 32.64 20.26 1.38
C VAL A 177 31.11 20.28 1.27
N HIS A 178 30.56 20.82 0.18
CA HIS A 178 29.12 20.91 -0.02
C HIS A 178 28.45 19.54 -0.19
N LEU A 179 29.03 18.65 -1.00
CA LEU A 179 28.48 17.32 -1.29
C LEU A 179 28.53 16.40 -0.06
N THR A 180 29.58 16.50 0.75
CA THR A 180 29.71 15.69 1.97
C THR A 180 29.19 16.41 3.22
N GLN A 181 28.70 17.64 3.06
CA GLN A 181 28.25 18.54 4.13
C GLN A 181 29.32 18.76 5.21
N ALA A 182 30.60 18.59 4.88
CA ALA A 182 31.70 18.64 5.84
C ALA A 182 31.95 20.06 6.34
N GLU A 183 32.73 20.21 7.41
CA GLU A 183 33.16 21.53 7.89
C GLU A 183 34.30 22.08 7.03
N GLU A 184 35.26 21.21 6.71
CA GLU A 184 36.51 21.58 6.06
C GLU A 184 36.84 20.61 4.93
N GLY A 185 37.40 21.15 3.84
CA GLY A 185 37.95 20.38 2.72
C GLY A 185 39.45 20.62 2.62
N VAL A 186 40.22 19.57 2.40
CA VAL A 186 41.67 19.65 2.26
C VAL A 186 42.11 18.84 1.05
N MET A 187 43.02 19.41 0.26
CA MET A 187 43.60 18.76 -0.91
C MET A 187 45.12 18.85 -0.84
N TRP A 188 45.79 17.70 -0.83
CA TRP A 188 47.24 17.61 -0.94
C TRP A 188 47.60 17.21 -2.36
N LEU A 189 48.53 17.90 -3.01
CA LEU A 189 49.00 17.56 -4.35
C LEU A 189 50.46 17.14 -4.30
N VAL A 190 50.83 16.07 -5.00
CA VAL A 190 52.22 15.62 -5.08
C VAL A 190 52.94 16.41 -6.17
N VAL A 191 53.99 17.15 -5.80
CA VAL A 191 54.86 17.92 -6.70
C VAL A 191 56.32 17.59 -6.39
N GLY A 192 56.91 16.68 -7.17
CA GLY A 192 58.27 16.20 -6.91
C GLY A 192 58.37 15.49 -5.55
N ASN A 193 59.17 16.03 -4.63
CA ASN A 193 59.33 15.51 -3.27
C ASN A 193 58.51 16.30 -2.23
N GLU A 194 57.69 17.25 -2.67
CA GLU A 194 56.87 18.12 -1.82
C GLU A 194 55.37 17.81 -2.00
N MET A 195 54.58 18.06 -0.95
CA MET A 195 53.12 17.89 -0.98
C MET A 195 52.36 19.14 -0.52
N PRO A 196 52.30 20.23 -1.32
CA PRO A 196 51.52 21.42 -0.99
C PRO A 196 50.07 21.08 -0.63
N ALA A 197 49.56 21.76 0.40
CA ALA A 197 48.21 21.56 0.92
C ALA A 197 47.33 22.78 0.64
N PHE A 198 46.12 22.53 0.15
CA PHE A 198 45.11 23.53 -0.12
C PHE A 198 43.90 23.26 0.77
N THR A 199 43.40 24.28 1.46
CA THR A 199 42.27 24.15 2.39
C THR A 199 41.10 25.01 1.96
N TYR A 200 39.89 24.53 2.26
CA TYR A 200 38.65 25.26 2.06
C TYR A 200 37.77 25.12 3.30
N THR A 201 37.63 26.22 4.04
CA THR A 201 36.92 26.27 5.33
C THR A 201 36.19 27.61 5.44
N ASN A 202 34.95 27.63 5.94
CA ASN A 202 34.16 28.86 6.08
C ASN A 202 34.10 29.72 4.80
N SER A 203 34.02 29.07 3.64
CA SER A 203 34.05 29.72 2.32
C SER A 203 35.36 30.44 1.95
N GLN A 204 36.41 30.30 2.76
CA GLN A 204 37.74 30.85 2.49
C GLN A 204 38.66 29.75 1.93
N PHE A 205 39.47 30.12 0.94
CA PHE A 205 40.45 29.25 0.30
C PHE A 205 41.86 29.70 0.67
N THR A 206 42.66 28.77 1.17
CA THR A 206 44.03 29.08 1.64
C THR A 206 45.00 28.05 1.09
N GLU A 207 46.13 28.52 0.56
CA GLU A 207 47.26 27.69 0.14
C GLU A 207 48.31 27.66 1.26
N MET A 208 48.78 26.47 1.61
CA MET A 208 49.80 26.27 2.64
C MET A 208 51.05 25.61 2.03
N PRO A 209 52.22 26.27 2.06
CA PRO A 209 53.49 25.67 1.63
C PRO A 209 53.82 24.53 2.62
N ALA A 210 53.89 23.29 2.13
CA ALA A 210 53.76 22.13 2.99
C ALA A 210 55.02 21.75 3.78
N LEU A 211 54.79 21.22 4.99
CA LEU A 211 55.64 20.23 5.64
C LEU A 211 54.77 19.35 6.55
N ILE A 212 53.91 18.52 5.95
CA ILE A 212 53.44 17.30 6.61
C ILE A 212 54.11 16.16 5.84
N GLN A 213 55.17 15.57 6.41
CA GLN A 213 55.71 14.34 5.85
C GLN A 213 54.68 13.22 6.05
N PRO A 214 54.34 12.42 5.02
CA PRO A 214 53.35 11.35 5.10
C PRO A 214 53.70 10.25 6.14
N THR A 215 54.89 10.30 6.74
CA THR A 215 55.35 9.47 7.86
C THR A 215 54.66 9.76 9.19
N HIS A 216 54.00 10.92 9.37
CA HIS A 216 53.33 11.28 10.63
C HIS A 216 51.86 10.85 10.72
N ALA A 217 51.28 10.32 9.64
CA ALA A 217 49.92 9.78 9.61
C ALA A 217 49.88 8.53 8.70
N PRO A 218 50.05 7.31 9.25
CA PRO A 218 50.20 6.08 8.45
C PRO A 218 49.04 5.84 7.47
N ASN A 219 47.84 6.30 7.81
CA ASN A 219 46.66 6.16 6.98
C ASN A 219 46.67 7.06 5.72
N LEU A 220 47.41 8.17 5.70
CA LEU A 220 47.57 9.00 4.48
C LEU A 220 48.48 8.32 3.46
N ALA A 221 49.50 7.58 3.91
CA ALA A 221 50.36 6.80 3.03
C ALA A 221 49.57 5.68 2.31
N ASP A 222 48.60 5.07 2.99
CA ASP A 222 47.66 4.12 2.38
C ASP A 222 46.78 4.77 1.31
N VAL A 223 46.36 6.03 1.51
CA VAL A 223 45.58 6.75 0.49
C VAL A 223 46.42 7.07 -0.75
N LEU A 224 47.70 7.40 -0.59
CA LEU A 224 48.63 7.57 -1.71
C LEU A 224 48.90 6.26 -2.48
N GLN A 225 48.67 5.11 -1.84
CA GLN A 225 48.69 3.78 -2.49
C GLN A 225 47.34 3.41 -3.15
N GLY A 226 46.39 4.35 -3.23
CA GLY A 226 45.11 4.18 -3.90
C GLY A 226 43.98 3.66 -3.01
N LYS A 227 44.21 3.47 -1.70
CA LYS A 227 43.15 3.10 -0.75
C LYS A 227 42.34 4.34 -0.35
N THR A 228 41.15 4.11 0.20
CA THR A 228 40.32 5.18 0.77
C THR A 228 40.36 5.10 2.28
N TRP A 229 40.49 6.24 2.95
CA TRP A 229 40.50 6.31 4.41
C TRP A 229 39.24 7.00 4.92
N ARG A 230 38.44 6.27 5.71
CA ARG A 230 37.23 6.79 6.35
C ARG A 230 37.28 6.41 7.82
N GLN A 231 37.29 7.39 8.71
CA GLN A 231 37.40 7.16 10.15
C GLN A 231 36.63 8.21 10.95
N SER A 232 36.13 7.82 12.12
CA SER A 232 35.47 8.71 13.06
C SER A 232 35.89 8.37 14.49
N ALA A 233 36.18 9.38 15.31
CA ALA A 233 36.60 9.25 16.69
C ALA A 233 35.92 10.33 17.56
N PHE A 234 34.79 9.96 18.17
CA PHE A 234 33.95 10.88 18.96
C PHE A 234 34.31 10.92 20.46
N SER A 235 35.19 10.04 20.93
CA SER A 235 35.75 10.02 22.29
C SER A 235 37.28 10.21 22.27
N GLY A 236 37.86 10.73 23.34
CA GLY A 236 39.31 11.01 23.42
C GLY A 236 39.77 12.27 22.67
N THR A 237 41.07 12.36 22.36
CA THR A 237 41.73 13.49 21.68
C THR A 237 41.34 13.67 20.21
N GLY A 238 40.54 12.76 19.64
CA GLY A 238 40.16 12.77 18.22
C GLY A 238 41.21 12.13 17.32
N ILE A 239 41.02 12.23 16.01
CA ILE A 239 41.96 11.78 14.97
C ILE A 239 43.03 12.87 14.81
N LEU A 240 44.20 12.67 15.39
CA LEU A 240 45.35 13.55 15.22
C LEU A 240 45.87 13.46 13.77
N LEU A 241 45.82 14.59 13.08
CA LEU A 241 46.36 14.75 11.72
C LEU A 241 47.72 15.46 11.75
N THR A 242 47.94 16.34 12.73
CA THR A 242 49.25 16.92 13.10
C THR A 242 49.29 17.15 14.61
N GLU A 243 50.45 17.53 15.17
CA GLU A 243 50.59 17.85 16.61
C GLU A 243 49.63 18.96 17.10
N ALA A 244 49.14 19.81 16.20
CA ALA A 244 48.23 20.92 16.50
C ALA A 244 46.83 20.76 15.91
N TYR A 245 46.53 19.65 15.21
CA TYR A 245 45.26 19.47 14.50
C TYR A 245 44.64 18.10 14.76
N ALA A 246 43.46 18.10 15.40
CA ALA A 246 42.67 16.91 15.66
C ALA A 246 41.26 17.03 15.09
N ALA A 247 40.79 15.98 14.43
CA ALA A 247 39.46 15.89 13.82
C ALA A 247 38.56 14.85 14.48
N ARG A 248 37.25 15.06 14.46
CA ARG A 248 36.25 14.08 14.93
C ARG A 248 35.89 13.06 13.87
N ALA A 249 35.92 13.44 12.60
CA ALA A 249 35.76 12.51 11.48
C ALA A 249 36.55 12.97 10.26
N ILE A 250 37.10 12.02 9.51
CA ILE A 250 37.80 12.25 8.25
C ILE A 250 37.35 11.25 7.20
N LEU A 251 37.25 11.74 5.96
CA LEU A 251 37.10 10.94 4.75
C LEU A 251 38.09 11.45 3.71
N ALA A 252 39.04 10.62 3.31
CA ALA A 252 40.10 10.92 2.36
C ALA A 252 40.13 9.91 1.22
N VAL A 253 40.11 10.39 -0.02
CA VAL A 253 40.16 9.60 -1.25
C VAL A 253 41.39 9.99 -2.08
N PRO A 254 41.94 9.07 -2.89
CA PRO A 254 43.03 9.40 -3.79
C PRO A 254 42.53 10.25 -4.96
N LEU A 255 43.38 11.18 -5.40
CA LEU A 255 43.22 11.91 -6.65
C LEU A 255 43.91 11.11 -7.78
N GLY A 256 43.13 10.25 -8.44
CA GLY A 256 43.60 9.37 -9.51
C GLY A 256 43.88 7.95 -9.02
N GLU A 257 44.03 7.00 -9.95
CA GLU A 257 44.28 5.59 -9.62
C GLU A 257 45.78 5.25 -9.68
N THR A 258 46.47 5.59 -10.78
CA THR A 258 47.93 5.41 -10.91
C THR A 258 48.49 6.28 -12.05
N PRO A 259 49.48 7.18 -11.83
CA PRO A 259 49.99 7.60 -10.51
C PRO A 259 48.96 8.45 -9.76
N VAL A 260 48.92 8.31 -8.43
CA VAL A 260 48.08 9.16 -7.56
C VAL A 260 48.68 10.56 -7.53
N LEU A 261 47.91 11.56 -8.00
CA LEU A 261 48.35 12.95 -8.11
C LEU A 261 48.28 13.70 -6.76
N GLY A 262 47.60 13.13 -5.78
CA GLY A 262 47.34 13.76 -4.50
C GLY A 262 46.25 13.08 -3.70
N ILE A 263 45.82 13.73 -2.62
CA ILE A 263 44.76 13.28 -1.72
C ILE A 263 43.69 14.37 -1.66
N LEU A 264 42.43 13.99 -1.80
CA LEU A 264 41.29 14.85 -1.50
C LEU A 264 40.62 14.34 -0.22
N ALA A 265 40.52 15.21 0.79
CA ALA A 265 39.90 14.88 2.07
C ALA A 265 38.85 15.91 2.48
N VAL A 266 37.91 15.43 3.28
CA VAL A 266 36.93 16.25 3.99
C VAL A 266 36.94 15.87 5.46
N VAL A 267 36.76 16.88 6.32
CA VAL A 267 36.98 16.76 7.76
C VAL A 267 35.85 17.45 8.53
N ASN A 268 35.42 16.80 9.61
CA ASN A 268 34.62 17.44 10.66
C ASN A 268 35.50 17.59 11.88
N ARG A 269 35.78 18.83 12.25
CA ARG A 269 36.68 19.16 13.35
C ARG A 269 35.94 19.18 14.68
N THR A 270 34.74 19.78 14.71
CA THR A 270 33.96 19.90 15.94
C THR A 270 32.67 19.08 15.92
N THR A 271 32.01 18.99 14.77
CA THR A 271 30.77 18.23 14.62
C THR A 271 31.02 16.72 14.77
N PRO A 272 30.32 16.03 15.69
CA PRO A 272 30.46 14.60 15.90
C PRO A 272 29.64 13.80 14.88
N ARG A 273 29.89 14.03 13.59
CA ARG A 273 29.19 13.36 12.49
C ARG A 273 30.16 12.54 11.65
N SER A 274 29.83 11.27 11.45
CA SER A 274 30.60 10.34 10.60
C SER A 274 30.24 10.52 9.13
N PHE A 275 31.14 10.07 8.25
CA PHE A 275 30.90 10.07 6.81
C PHE A 275 30.37 8.70 6.35
N SER A 276 29.40 8.71 5.44
CA SER A 276 28.77 7.49 4.89
C SER A 276 29.56 6.91 3.69
N GLU A 277 29.31 5.64 3.36
CA GLU A 277 29.83 4.99 2.13
C GLU A 277 29.37 5.69 0.85
N GLN A 278 28.18 6.29 0.89
CA GLN A 278 27.65 7.08 -0.22
C GLN A 278 28.45 8.38 -0.40
N GLN A 279 28.76 9.08 0.69
CA GLN A 279 29.61 10.28 0.66
C GLN A 279 31.03 9.94 0.19
N GLN A 280 31.56 8.78 0.57
CA GLN A 280 32.82 8.24 0.04
C GLN A 280 32.77 8.04 -1.48
N SER A 281 31.69 7.43 -1.99
CA SER A 281 31.51 7.20 -3.43
C SER A 281 31.36 8.51 -4.21
N LEU A 282 30.62 9.48 -3.65
CA LEU A 282 30.47 10.84 -4.22
C LEU A 282 31.82 11.56 -4.29
N LEU A 283 32.60 11.53 -3.20
CA LEU A 283 33.90 12.17 -3.13
C LEU A 283 34.91 11.53 -4.11
N LYS A 284 34.86 10.20 -4.28
CA LYS A 284 35.68 9.48 -5.26
C LYS A 284 35.30 9.81 -6.71
N MET A 285 34.01 9.99 -7.02
CA MET A 285 33.59 10.48 -8.34
C MET A 285 34.06 11.92 -8.58
N LEU A 286 33.95 12.78 -7.57
CA LEU A 286 34.44 14.16 -7.64
C LEU A 286 35.95 14.22 -7.86
N SER A 287 36.73 13.35 -7.20
CA SER A 287 38.18 13.27 -7.39
C SER A 287 38.54 12.98 -8.85
N GLY A 288 37.79 12.12 -9.53
CA GLY A 288 37.93 11.88 -10.98
C GLY A 288 37.68 13.13 -11.84
N PHE A 289 36.64 13.92 -11.54
CA PHE A 289 36.37 15.17 -12.26
C PHE A 289 37.47 16.22 -12.03
N ILE A 290 37.97 16.34 -10.79
CA ILE A 290 39.05 17.27 -10.44
C ILE A 290 40.35 16.86 -11.16
N VAL A 291 40.70 15.58 -11.16
CA VAL A 291 41.88 15.06 -11.89
C VAL A 291 41.76 15.36 -13.38
N GLY A 292 40.59 15.11 -13.99
CA GLY A 292 40.37 15.40 -15.41
C GLY A 292 40.53 16.90 -15.72
N ALA A 293 40.01 17.78 -14.86
CA ALA A 293 40.17 19.23 -15.01
C ALA A 293 41.64 19.67 -14.80
N MET A 294 42.34 19.13 -13.81
CA MET A 294 43.75 19.43 -13.55
C MET A 294 44.67 18.98 -14.69
N GLN A 295 44.44 17.79 -15.24
CA GLN A 295 45.15 17.30 -16.42
C GLN A 295 44.90 18.21 -17.62
N GLN A 296 43.66 18.68 -17.80
CA GLN A 296 43.31 19.64 -18.86
C GLN A 296 44.05 20.98 -18.68
N THR A 297 44.12 21.52 -17.47
CA THR A 297 44.84 22.77 -17.18
C THR A 297 46.36 22.62 -17.29
N ARG A 298 46.95 21.53 -16.79
CA ARG A 298 48.39 21.23 -16.96
C ARG A 298 48.76 21.07 -18.43
N ALA A 299 47.98 20.29 -19.17
CA ALA A 299 48.21 20.13 -20.59
C ALA A 299 48.14 21.48 -21.32
N ARG A 300 47.32 22.45 -20.85
CA ARG A 300 47.29 23.82 -21.40
C ARG A 300 48.52 24.66 -21.02
N ALA A 301 49.05 24.51 -19.81
CA ALA A 301 50.30 25.14 -19.42
C ALA A 301 51.49 24.60 -20.26
N ASP A 302 51.50 23.28 -20.53
CA ASP A 302 52.50 22.60 -21.37
C ASP A 302 52.35 22.93 -22.87
N GLN A 303 51.22 23.51 -23.32
CA GLN A 303 51.05 24.01 -24.70
C GLN A 303 52.04 25.15 -25.05
N SER A 304 52.69 25.76 -24.04
CA SER A 304 53.72 26.77 -24.24
C SER A 304 55.03 26.21 -24.82
N THR A 305 55.20 24.88 -24.83
CA THR A 305 56.48 24.25 -25.19
C THR A 305 56.24 22.91 -25.92
N GLN A 306 56.05 23.00 -27.24
CA GLN A 306 55.95 21.93 -28.27
C GLN A 306 54.74 20.97 -28.27
N PRO A 307 54.04 20.78 -29.43
CA PRO A 307 52.95 19.80 -29.57
C PRO A 307 53.46 18.42 -30.05
N SER A 308 52.99 17.34 -29.41
CA SER A 308 53.11 15.96 -29.91
C SER A 308 51.75 15.43 -30.40
N THR A 309 51.77 14.60 -31.45
CA THR A 309 50.58 14.15 -32.21
C THR A 309 49.59 13.33 -31.36
N ASP A 310 50.07 12.51 -30.43
CA ASP A 310 49.24 11.67 -29.55
C ASP A 310 48.40 12.47 -28.53
N GLN A 311 48.87 13.65 -28.14
CA GLN A 311 48.20 14.49 -27.13
C GLN A 311 47.03 15.31 -27.70
N THR A 312 47.09 15.63 -29.00
CA THR A 312 45.98 16.26 -29.72
C THR A 312 44.82 15.27 -29.86
N GLU A 313 45.11 14.00 -30.17
CA GLU A 313 44.11 12.93 -30.28
C GLU A 313 43.41 12.63 -28.95
N ALA A 314 44.15 12.54 -27.85
CA ALA A 314 43.58 12.29 -26.51
C ALA A 314 42.63 13.41 -26.06
N ARG A 315 42.95 14.68 -26.38
CA ARG A 315 42.06 15.83 -26.12
C ARG A 315 40.79 15.78 -26.93
N THR A 316 40.90 15.48 -28.22
CA THR A 316 39.73 15.30 -29.10
C THR A 316 38.83 14.19 -28.56
N LEU A 317 39.40 13.06 -28.10
CA LEU A 317 38.64 11.96 -27.49
C LEU A 317 37.88 12.39 -26.21
N ALA A 318 38.52 13.18 -25.34
CA ALA A 318 37.95 13.63 -24.08
C ALA A 318 36.84 14.70 -24.26
N GLU A 319 37.03 15.65 -25.19
CA GLU A 319 36.01 16.66 -25.53
C GLU A 319 34.79 16.03 -26.21
N LEU A 320 35.01 15.02 -27.07
CA LEU A 320 33.94 14.28 -27.72
C LEU A 320 33.11 13.48 -26.69
N THR A 321 33.78 12.82 -25.75
CA THR A 321 33.15 12.08 -24.63
C THR A 321 32.26 12.98 -23.77
N ARG A 322 32.70 14.21 -23.50
CA ARG A 322 31.95 15.20 -22.70
C ARG A 322 30.63 15.62 -23.35
N GLY A 323 30.61 15.72 -24.68
CA GLY A 323 29.38 16.03 -25.43
C GLY A 323 28.37 14.88 -25.46
N ILE A 324 28.83 13.63 -25.31
CA ILE A 324 27.96 12.44 -25.30
C ILE A 324 27.21 12.32 -23.97
N THR A 325 27.87 12.65 -22.86
CA THR A 325 27.30 12.51 -21.50
C THR A 325 26.40 13.69 -21.07
N SER A 326 26.28 14.74 -21.87
CA SER A 326 25.55 15.97 -21.50
C SER A 326 24.06 15.96 -21.88
N SER A 327 23.62 15.06 -22.76
CA SER A 327 22.21 14.92 -23.15
C SER A 327 21.53 13.73 -22.45
N LEU A 328 20.25 13.90 -22.12
CA LEU A 328 19.40 12.87 -21.50
C LEU A 328 18.46 12.20 -22.51
N ASP A 329 18.41 12.69 -23.76
CA ASP A 329 17.61 12.07 -24.83
C ASP A 329 18.43 10.97 -25.51
N LEU A 330 18.02 9.71 -25.28
CA LEU A 330 18.66 8.52 -25.85
C LEU A 330 18.87 8.63 -27.37
N LYS A 331 17.90 9.13 -28.14
CA LYS A 331 18.01 9.21 -29.60
C LYS A 331 19.03 10.26 -30.02
N GLN A 332 19.08 11.39 -29.31
CA GLN A 332 20.00 12.48 -29.61
C GLN A 332 21.42 12.14 -29.18
N VAL A 333 21.61 11.60 -27.98
CA VAL A 333 22.89 11.10 -27.44
C VAL A 333 23.51 10.11 -28.41
N LEU A 334 22.75 9.10 -28.82
CA LEU A 334 23.26 8.04 -29.68
C LEU A 334 23.63 8.54 -31.07
N ARG A 335 22.78 9.38 -31.70
CA ARG A 335 23.08 9.96 -33.01
C ARG A 335 24.36 10.82 -32.96
N GLN A 336 24.45 11.71 -31.98
CA GLN A 336 25.62 12.56 -31.83
C GLN A 336 26.88 11.74 -31.54
N ALA A 337 26.78 10.72 -30.69
CA ALA A 337 27.90 9.87 -30.36
C ALA A 337 28.38 9.05 -31.57
N ILE A 338 27.47 8.43 -32.32
CA ILE A 338 27.87 7.58 -33.45
C ILE A 338 28.43 8.39 -34.62
N HIS A 339 27.92 9.62 -34.85
CA HIS A 339 28.50 10.55 -35.84
C HIS A 339 29.91 10.98 -35.46
N ARG A 340 30.16 11.20 -34.17
CA ARG A 340 31.50 11.56 -33.66
C ARG A 340 32.48 10.40 -33.75
N VAL A 341 32.04 9.19 -33.40
CA VAL A 341 32.82 7.96 -33.58
C VAL A 341 33.16 7.74 -35.05
N HIS A 342 32.18 7.91 -35.94
CA HIS A 342 32.38 7.78 -37.39
C HIS A 342 33.44 8.73 -37.94
N ALA A 343 33.43 9.99 -37.48
CA ALA A 343 34.40 11.00 -37.90
C ALA A 343 35.83 10.74 -37.38
N LEU A 344 35.99 10.01 -36.28
CA LEU A 344 37.30 9.78 -35.65
C LEU A 344 38.10 8.65 -36.32
N TRP A 345 37.44 7.60 -36.82
CA TRP A 345 38.13 6.38 -37.31
C TRP A 345 38.28 6.29 -38.83
N ASP A 346 37.84 7.28 -39.60
CA ASP A 346 37.84 7.23 -41.07
C ASP A 346 37.31 5.88 -41.61
N ILE A 347 36.11 5.53 -41.18
CA ILE A 347 35.41 4.26 -41.45
C ILE A 347 34.23 4.49 -42.38
N GLU A 348 33.83 3.47 -43.15
CA GLU A 348 32.66 3.60 -44.03
C GLU A 348 31.34 3.49 -43.28
N ALA A 349 31.29 2.75 -42.17
CA ALA A 349 30.08 2.64 -41.37
C ALA A 349 30.38 2.39 -39.89
N SER A 350 29.45 2.81 -39.04
CA SER A 350 29.46 2.51 -37.61
C SER A 350 28.05 2.30 -37.08
N SER A 351 27.91 1.45 -36.07
CA SER A 351 26.63 1.07 -35.49
C SER A 351 26.73 0.84 -33.99
N ILE A 352 25.65 1.20 -33.28
CA ILE A 352 25.47 0.91 -31.85
C ILE A 352 24.36 -0.11 -31.72
N TRP A 353 24.71 -1.25 -31.14
CA TRP A 353 23.82 -2.38 -30.91
C TRP A 353 23.43 -2.46 -29.44
N LEU A 354 22.17 -2.71 -29.16
CA LEU A 354 21.67 -2.96 -27.81
C LEU A 354 21.16 -4.38 -27.66
N LEU A 355 21.46 -4.96 -26.50
CA LEU A 355 20.99 -6.27 -26.09
C LEU A 355 19.52 -6.21 -25.66
N ASN A 356 18.70 -7.06 -26.26
CA ASN A 356 17.39 -7.40 -25.74
C ASN A 356 17.47 -8.76 -25.04
N GLU A 357 17.54 -8.74 -23.71
CA GLU A 357 17.66 -9.96 -22.90
C GLU A 357 16.46 -10.91 -23.08
N SER A 358 15.24 -10.38 -23.21
CA SER A 358 14.01 -11.18 -23.32
C SER A 358 13.93 -12.01 -24.61
N ARG A 359 14.43 -11.46 -25.71
CA ARG A 359 14.43 -12.10 -27.04
C ARG A 359 15.77 -12.72 -27.41
N ARG A 360 16.78 -12.58 -26.55
CA ARG A 360 18.18 -12.97 -26.81
C ARG A 360 18.67 -12.49 -28.18
N SER A 361 18.41 -11.22 -28.48
CA SER A 361 18.69 -10.59 -29.77
C SER A 361 19.38 -9.24 -29.60
N LEU A 362 20.01 -8.76 -30.66
CA LEU A 362 20.68 -7.47 -30.76
C LEU A 362 19.96 -6.62 -31.79
N ARG A 363 19.65 -5.37 -31.42
CA ARG A 363 19.03 -4.41 -32.32
C ARG A 363 19.90 -3.17 -32.50
N VAL A 364 20.00 -2.69 -33.73
CA VAL A 364 20.69 -1.42 -34.03
C VAL A 364 19.84 -0.27 -33.51
N LEU A 365 20.43 0.58 -32.67
CA LEU A 365 19.75 1.77 -32.14
C LEU A 365 20.20 3.06 -32.84
N ALA A 366 21.43 3.10 -33.34
CA ALA A 366 21.94 4.17 -34.17
C ALA A 366 23.01 3.63 -35.14
N SER A 367 23.08 4.20 -36.34
CA SER A 367 24.09 3.87 -37.34
C SER A 367 24.42 5.07 -38.22
N VAL A 368 25.65 5.09 -38.75
CA VAL A 368 26.16 6.06 -39.74
C VAL A 368 26.82 5.28 -40.86
N GLY A 369 26.72 5.78 -42.10
CA GLY A 369 27.33 5.16 -43.29
C GLY A 369 26.47 4.13 -44.02
N VAL A 370 25.39 3.64 -43.39
CA VAL A 370 24.38 2.76 -43.98
C VAL A 370 22.99 3.36 -43.75
N THR A 371 22.06 3.19 -44.71
CA THR A 371 20.71 3.77 -44.67
C THR A 371 20.02 3.52 -43.32
N THR A 372 19.89 4.59 -42.50
CA THR A 372 19.45 4.52 -41.10
C THR A 372 18.06 3.91 -40.92
N GLY A 373 17.20 4.04 -41.94
CA GLY A 373 15.85 3.48 -41.97
C GLY A 373 15.80 1.95 -42.07
N LEU A 374 16.71 1.32 -42.82
CA LEU A 374 16.81 -0.15 -42.92
C LEU A 374 17.45 -0.73 -41.66
N MET A 375 18.55 -0.14 -41.19
CA MET A 375 19.30 -0.63 -40.04
C MET A 375 18.45 -0.68 -38.75
N SER A 376 17.57 0.30 -38.54
CA SER A 376 16.70 0.35 -37.35
C SER A 376 15.68 -0.80 -37.22
N LYS A 377 15.44 -1.55 -38.31
CA LYS A 377 14.51 -2.69 -38.37
C LYS A 377 15.21 -4.04 -38.24
N ILE A 378 16.55 -4.07 -38.26
CA ILE A 378 17.35 -5.29 -38.22
C ILE A 378 17.49 -5.75 -36.76
N GLU A 379 17.11 -6.99 -36.50
CA GLU A 379 17.24 -7.68 -35.22
C GLU A 379 18.01 -8.98 -35.44
N VAL A 380 19.17 -9.12 -34.79
CA VAL A 380 20.11 -10.22 -35.00
C VAL A 380 20.12 -11.13 -33.76
N PRO A 381 19.94 -12.45 -33.89
CA PRO A 381 20.08 -13.37 -32.77
C PRO A 381 21.47 -13.31 -32.13
N LEU A 382 21.56 -13.40 -30.80
CA LEU A 382 22.83 -13.28 -30.05
C LEU A 382 23.88 -14.35 -30.43
N ASN A 383 23.47 -15.46 -31.05
CA ASN A 383 24.35 -16.53 -31.50
C ASN A 383 24.93 -16.31 -32.92
N LYS A 384 24.62 -15.18 -33.59
CA LYS A 384 25.07 -14.87 -34.94
C LYS A 384 25.93 -13.59 -34.97
N GLY A 385 26.88 -13.55 -35.90
CA GLY A 385 27.72 -12.38 -36.17
C GLY A 385 28.85 -12.14 -35.15
N LEU A 386 29.81 -11.29 -35.55
CA LEU A 386 30.88 -10.83 -34.66
C LEU A 386 30.31 -10.03 -33.49
N VAL A 387 29.28 -9.21 -33.73
CA VAL A 387 28.57 -8.46 -32.68
C VAL A 387 27.93 -9.37 -31.62
N GLY A 388 27.34 -10.51 -32.03
CA GLY A 388 26.77 -11.50 -31.11
C GLY A 388 27.83 -12.19 -30.26
N TYR A 389 29.00 -12.47 -30.84
CA TYR A 389 30.16 -12.98 -30.10
C TYR A 389 30.66 -11.98 -29.05
N THR A 390 30.83 -10.71 -29.42
CA THR A 390 31.27 -9.64 -28.52
C THR A 390 30.35 -9.51 -27.31
N VAL A 391 29.03 -9.50 -27.52
CA VAL A 391 28.06 -9.37 -26.43
C VAL A 391 27.98 -10.64 -25.57
N ARG A 392 28.11 -11.83 -26.16
CA ARG A 392 28.06 -13.11 -25.41
C ARG A 392 29.31 -13.33 -24.56
N THR A 393 30.48 -12.94 -25.05
CA THR A 393 31.77 -13.22 -24.39
C THR A 393 32.27 -12.06 -23.54
N GLY A 394 31.80 -10.84 -23.81
CA GLY A 394 32.34 -9.62 -23.19
C GLY A 394 33.75 -9.27 -23.67
N LYS A 395 34.26 -9.94 -24.70
CA LYS A 395 35.57 -9.67 -25.30
C LYS A 395 35.37 -8.89 -26.59
N TRP A 396 36.26 -7.94 -26.84
CA TRP A 396 36.34 -7.27 -28.13
C TRP A 396 36.88 -8.23 -29.21
N ILE A 397 36.60 -7.92 -30.47
CA ILE A 397 37.11 -8.66 -31.62
C ILE A 397 37.32 -7.69 -32.79
N TYR A 398 38.41 -7.86 -33.53
CA TYR A 398 38.57 -7.20 -34.83
C TYR A 398 39.05 -8.18 -35.88
N THR A 399 38.67 -7.95 -37.13
CA THR A 399 39.17 -8.67 -38.30
C THR A 399 39.35 -7.70 -39.46
N ASN A 400 40.43 -7.87 -40.21
CA ASN A 400 40.69 -7.13 -41.45
C ASN A 400 40.23 -7.89 -42.70
N ASP A 401 39.75 -9.13 -42.52
CA ASP A 401 39.07 -9.93 -43.53
C ASP A 401 37.78 -10.48 -42.93
N ALA A 402 36.74 -9.66 -42.96
CA ALA A 402 35.45 -10.00 -42.39
C ALA A 402 34.72 -11.07 -43.21
N ARG A 403 34.87 -11.08 -44.54
CA ARG A 403 34.12 -12.00 -45.43
C ARG A 403 34.47 -13.46 -45.20
N ASN A 404 35.75 -13.74 -44.93
CA ASN A 404 36.23 -15.10 -44.66
C ASN A 404 36.23 -15.46 -43.18
N HIS A 405 35.78 -14.56 -42.29
CA HIS A 405 35.80 -14.80 -40.85
C HIS A 405 34.72 -15.83 -40.44
N PRO A 406 35.02 -16.87 -39.64
CA PRO A 406 34.06 -17.93 -39.28
C PRO A 406 32.78 -17.45 -38.59
N LEU A 407 32.85 -16.29 -37.92
CA LEU A 407 31.72 -15.67 -37.21
C LEU A 407 30.96 -14.63 -38.05
N HIS A 408 31.35 -14.40 -39.31
CA HIS A 408 30.70 -13.44 -40.19
C HIS A 408 29.24 -13.81 -40.46
N HIS A 409 28.37 -12.80 -40.54
CA HIS A 409 26.96 -13.01 -40.82
C HIS A 409 26.56 -12.28 -42.12
N PRO A 410 26.68 -12.93 -43.28
CA PRO A 410 26.50 -12.28 -44.59
C PRO A 410 25.07 -11.79 -44.86
N ALA A 411 24.06 -12.33 -44.16
CA ALA A 411 22.67 -11.90 -44.34
C ALA A 411 22.45 -10.40 -44.06
N ILE A 412 23.29 -9.76 -43.24
CA ILE A 412 23.21 -8.32 -42.99
C ILE A 412 23.72 -7.55 -44.21
N ASP A 413 24.80 -7.99 -44.84
CA ASP A 413 25.34 -7.41 -46.07
C ASP A 413 24.33 -7.53 -47.21
N ASP A 414 23.65 -8.68 -47.33
CA ASP A 414 22.61 -8.93 -48.33
C ASP A 414 21.40 -8.00 -48.16
N ILE A 415 20.96 -7.77 -46.92
CA ILE A 415 19.81 -6.90 -46.60
C ILE A 415 20.16 -5.42 -46.81
N THR A 416 21.39 -5.04 -46.50
CA THR A 416 21.82 -3.62 -46.52
C THR A 416 22.44 -3.19 -47.84
N GLY A 417 22.83 -4.16 -48.70
CA GLY A 417 23.64 -3.91 -49.90
C GLY A 417 25.04 -3.38 -49.59
N PHE A 418 25.45 -3.40 -48.31
CA PHE A 418 26.73 -2.89 -47.83
C PHE A 418 27.70 -4.04 -47.66
N SER A 419 28.92 -3.92 -48.17
CA SER A 419 29.88 -5.02 -48.09
C SER A 419 30.91 -4.82 -46.98
N THR A 420 30.89 -5.73 -46.02
CA THR A 420 31.77 -5.74 -44.85
C THR A 420 33.12 -6.38 -45.21
N ARG A 421 34.21 -5.59 -45.19
CA ARG A 421 35.59 -5.99 -45.50
C ARG A 421 36.45 -6.09 -44.25
N SER A 422 36.37 -5.09 -43.38
CA SER A 422 37.02 -5.09 -42.07
C SER A 422 36.05 -4.65 -40.99
N LEU A 423 36.19 -5.17 -39.77
CA LEU A 423 35.23 -4.94 -38.69
C LEU A 423 35.94 -4.95 -37.34
N LEU A 424 35.66 -3.96 -36.50
CA LEU A 424 36.06 -3.88 -35.09
C LEU A 424 34.81 -3.77 -34.22
N CYS A 425 34.67 -4.66 -33.25
CA CYS A 425 33.53 -4.70 -32.34
C CYS A 425 34.01 -4.72 -30.89
N VAL A 426 33.46 -3.83 -30.07
CA VAL A 426 33.78 -3.69 -28.65
C VAL A 426 32.51 -3.70 -27.80
N PRO A 427 32.51 -4.30 -26.60
CA PRO A 427 31.33 -4.39 -25.76
C PRO A 427 31.02 -3.05 -25.09
N LEU A 428 29.73 -2.73 -24.95
CA LEU A 428 29.26 -1.64 -24.09
C LEU A 428 28.99 -2.23 -22.70
N VAL A 429 29.85 -1.90 -21.74
CA VAL A 429 29.78 -2.45 -20.38
C VAL A 429 29.38 -1.37 -19.38
N PHE A 430 28.35 -1.63 -18.59
CA PHE A 430 27.89 -0.76 -17.51
C PHE A 430 27.65 -1.58 -16.24
N ARG A 431 28.28 -1.21 -15.11
CA ARG A 431 28.21 -1.93 -13.82
C ARG A 431 28.43 -3.44 -13.95
N GLN A 432 29.48 -3.84 -14.67
CA GLN A 432 29.82 -5.24 -14.96
C GLN A 432 28.78 -6.02 -15.80
N ARG A 433 27.78 -5.34 -16.38
CA ARG A 433 26.82 -5.94 -17.33
C ARG A 433 27.05 -5.42 -18.73
N ILE A 434 26.94 -6.30 -19.72
CA ILE A 434 27.04 -5.93 -21.13
C ILE A 434 25.65 -5.50 -21.60
N ILE A 435 25.51 -4.22 -21.96
CA ILE A 435 24.23 -3.66 -22.41
C ILE A 435 24.12 -3.67 -23.95
N GLY A 436 25.22 -3.91 -24.64
CA GLY A 436 25.28 -3.84 -26.10
C GLY A 436 26.71 -3.91 -26.63
N ALA A 437 26.90 -3.44 -27.87
CA ALA A 437 28.19 -3.36 -28.52
C ALA A 437 28.29 -2.14 -29.44
N LEU A 438 29.50 -1.62 -29.61
CA LEU A 438 29.86 -0.65 -30.64
C LEU A 438 30.58 -1.41 -31.76
N GLU A 439 30.17 -1.15 -32.99
CA GLU A 439 30.73 -1.78 -34.19
C GLU A 439 31.19 -0.71 -35.18
N LEU A 440 32.42 -0.88 -35.67
CA LEU A 440 33.10 0.00 -36.62
C LEU A 440 33.47 -0.84 -37.85
N VAL A 441 33.16 -0.34 -39.04
CA VAL A 441 33.18 -1.15 -40.26
C VAL A 441 33.95 -0.44 -41.38
N ASN A 442 34.83 -1.17 -42.05
CA ASN A 442 35.64 -0.76 -43.20
C ASN A 442 36.46 0.51 -42.94
N LYS A 443 37.52 0.39 -42.14
CA LYS A 443 38.52 1.46 -41.97
C LYS A 443 39.23 1.72 -43.31
N ARG A 444 39.27 2.99 -43.76
CA ARG A 444 39.75 3.39 -45.09
C ARG A 444 41.25 3.68 -45.12
N SER A 445 41.75 4.31 -44.07
CA SER A 445 43.13 4.79 -43.97
C SER A 445 44.16 3.67 -43.73
N ALA A 446 43.78 2.60 -43.00
CA ALA A 446 44.65 1.47 -42.67
C ALA A 446 43.83 0.26 -42.15
N PRO A 447 44.41 -0.95 -42.08
CA PRO A 447 43.80 -2.07 -41.35
C PRO A 447 43.60 -1.74 -39.87
N PHE A 448 42.61 -2.36 -39.22
CA PHE A 448 42.46 -2.30 -37.76
C PHE A 448 43.65 -2.96 -37.05
N HIS A 449 44.11 -2.33 -35.98
CA HIS A 449 45.20 -2.80 -35.13
C HIS A 449 44.86 -2.62 -33.64
N THR A 450 45.69 -3.17 -32.74
CA THR A 450 45.41 -3.20 -31.29
C THR A 450 45.17 -1.81 -30.68
N GLN A 451 45.85 -0.76 -31.17
CA GLN A 451 45.59 0.62 -30.71
C GLN A 451 44.17 1.11 -31.05
N ASP A 452 43.56 0.65 -32.14
CA ASP A 452 42.17 1.00 -32.46
C ASP A 452 41.20 0.39 -31.45
N VAL A 453 41.51 -0.82 -30.97
CA VAL A 453 40.73 -1.51 -29.95
C VAL A 453 40.73 -0.72 -28.65
N GLU A 454 41.91 -0.29 -28.18
CA GLU A 454 42.03 0.49 -26.93
C GLU A 454 41.25 1.80 -27.00
N ARG A 455 41.37 2.52 -28.12
CA ARG A 455 40.59 3.74 -28.40
C ARG A 455 39.09 3.46 -28.43
N ALA A 456 38.67 2.35 -29.05
CA ALA A 456 37.26 1.98 -29.16
C ALA A 456 36.67 1.58 -27.80
N ILE A 457 37.42 0.87 -26.95
CA ILE A 457 37.02 0.52 -25.57
C ILE A 457 36.78 1.78 -24.75
N PHE A 458 37.66 2.79 -24.86
CA PHE A 458 37.50 4.04 -24.13
C PHE A 458 36.17 4.74 -24.46
N ILE A 459 35.86 4.86 -25.74
CA ILE A 459 34.60 5.49 -26.18
C ILE A 459 33.39 4.61 -25.89
N ALA A 460 33.52 3.29 -26.04
CA ALA A 460 32.49 2.33 -25.67
C ALA A 460 32.12 2.41 -24.18
N THR A 461 33.10 2.66 -23.31
CA THR A 461 32.86 2.84 -21.86
C THR A 461 32.03 4.09 -21.60
N ALA A 462 32.39 5.22 -22.20
CA ALA A 462 31.63 6.46 -22.09
C ALA A 462 30.21 6.35 -22.68
N LEU A 463 30.10 5.74 -23.86
CA LEU A 463 28.83 5.42 -24.51
C LEU A 463 27.95 4.54 -23.62
N ALA A 464 28.51 3.51 -22.99
CA ALA A 464 27.77 2.62 -22.13
C ALA A 464 27.12 3.35 -20.95
N VAL A 465 27.85 4.29 -20.33
CA VAL A 465 27.33 5.13 -19.24
C VAL A 465 26.20 6.04 -19.74
N ALA A 466 26.40 6.74 -20.86
CA ALA A 466 25.40 7.67 -21.40
C ALA A 466 24.10 6.94 -21.82
N VAL A 467 24.23 5.79 -22.47
CA VAL A 467 23.11 4.95 -22.90
C VAL A 467 22.36 4.36 -21.71
N ALA A 468 23.07 3.84 -20.70
CA ALA A 468 22.45 3.33 -19.47
C ALA A 468 21.67 4.42 -18.73
N ASN A 469 22.24 5.62 -18.59
CA ASN A 469 21.56 6.74 -17.94
C ASN A 469 20.29 7.18 -18.69
N ALA A 470 20.36 7.27 -20.02
CA ALA A 470 19.20 7.64 -20.83
C ALA A 470 18.10 6.56 -20.81
N LEU A 471 18.46 5.27 -20.78
CA LEU A 471 17.50 4.16 -20.63
C LEU A 471 16.83 4.16 -19.26
N LEU A 472 17.60 4.32 -18.18
CA LEU A 472 17.08 4.42 -16.81
C LEU A 472 16.14 5.62 -16.66
N TYR A 473 16.51 6.78 -17.20
CA TYR A 473 15.67 7.98 -17.19
C TYR A 473 14.35 7.75 -17.94
N LYS A 474 14.40 7.15 -19.14
CA LYS A 474 13.20 6.82 -19.94
C LYS A 474 12.28 5.85 -19.20
N GLN A 475 12.84 4.82 -18.56
CA GLN A 475 12.07 3.84 -17.80
C GLN A 475 11.41 4.47 -16.58
N ALA A 476 12.14 5.29 -15.82
CA ALA A 476 11.61 6.03 -14.68
C ALA A 476 10.45 6.95 -15.11
N HIS A 477 10.63 7.72 -16.19
CA HIS A 477 9.62 8.64 -16.70
C HIS A 477 8.37 7.92 -17.22
N SER A 478 8.55 6.78 -17.89
CA SER A 478 7.43 5.95 -18.37
C SER A 478 6.64 5.36 -17.20
N ARG A 479 7.32 4.89 -16.15
CA ARG A 479 6.69 4.36 -14.94
C ARG A 479 5.88 5.45 -14.22
N GLN A 480 6.44 6.66 -14.12
CA GLN A 480 5.76 7.81 -13.53
C GLN A 480 4.49 8.20 -14.30
N ARG A 481 4.56 8.24 -15.64
CA ARG A 481 3.37 8.51 -16.48
C ARG A 481 2.29 7.45 -16.34
N GLN A 482 2.68 6.18 -16.24
CA GLN A 482 1.72 5.09 -16.04
C GLN A 482 0.98 5.24 -14.72
N LEU A 483 1.70 5.53 -13.62
CA LEU A 483 1.09 5.75 -12.31
C LEU A 483 0.17 6.99 -12.29
N ALA A 484 0.59 8.08 -12.93
CA ALA A 484 -0.24 9.27 -13.07
C ALA A 484 -1.51 8.96 -13.85
N ALA A 485 -1.44 8.19 -14.93
CA ALA A 485 -2.61 7.77 -15.70
C ALA A 485 -3.55 6.86 -14.88
N THR A 486 -3.03 5.91 -14.10
CA THR A 486 -3.85 5.05 -13.24
C THR A 486 -4.64 5.86 -12.21
N LEU A 487 -3.99 6.85 -11.57
CA LEU A 487 -4.69 7.74 -10.64
C LEU A 487 -5.70 8.63 -11.36
N GLU A 488 -5.32 9.20 -12.51
CA GLU A 488 -6.14 10.12 -13.31
C GLU A 488 -7.43 9.49 -13.84
N TYR A 489 -7.37 8.21 -14.25
CA TYR A 489 -8.50 7.47 -14.81
C TYR A 489 -9.16 6.48 -13.83
N SER A 490 -8.81 6.55 -12.54
CA SER A 490 -9.52 5.81 -11.49
C SER A 490 -10.97 6.29 -11.41
N THR A 491 -11.91 5.35 -11.30
CA THR A 491 -13.36 5.62 -11.22
C THR A 491 -13.80 6.22 -9.89
N SER A 492 -13.00 6.06 -8.84
CA SER A 492 -13.26 6.71 -7.55
C SER A 492 -12.63 8.11 -7.52
N PRO A 493 -13.33 9.14 -7.01
CA PRO A 493 -12.73 10.42 -6.66
C PRO A 493 -11.59 10.24 -5.65
N ILE A 494 -10.40 10.74 -5.99
CA ILE A 494 -9.19 10.69 -5.15
C ILE A 494 -8.61 12.09 -5.01
N MET A 495 -8.33 12.49 -3.77
CA MET A 495 -7.63 13.71 -3.42
C MET A 495 -6.44 13.40 -2.49
N ILE A 496 -5.28 13.98 -2.76
CA ILE A 496 -4.10 13.90 -1.90
C ILE A 496 -3.82 15.28 -1.32
N ILE A 497 -3.49 15.32 -0.04
CA ILE A 497 -3.34 16.53 0.75
C ILE A 497 -2.00 16.46 1.48
N ASP A 498 -1.27 17.56 1.56
CA ASP A 498 0.01 17.62 2.26
C ASP A 498 -0.14 17.69 3.79
N THR A 499 0.99 17.67 4.50
CA THR A 499 1.05 17.84 5.97
C THR A 499 0.62 19.23 6.45
N ARG A 500 0.51 20.21 5.55
CA ARG A 500 0.02 21.58 5.80
C ARG A 500 -1.42 21.78 5.32
N GLN A 501 -2.16 20.68 5.08
CA GLN A 501 -3.55 20.68 4.64
C GLN A 501 -3.80 21.35 3.29
N ARG A 502 -2.82 21.31 2.38
CA ARG A 502 -2.96 21.83 1.01
C ARG A 502 -3.17 20.71 0.01
N VAL A 503 -3.97 20.97 -1.02
CA VAL A 503 -4.25 20.00 -2.09
C VAL A 503 -2.98 19.74 -2.89
N LEU A 504 -2.49 18.49 -2.93
CA LEU A 504 -1.36 18.06 -3.75
C LEU A 504 -1.79 17.45 -5.08
N LEU A 505 -2.90 16.72 -5.08
CA LEU A 505 -3.39 16.01 -6.26
C LEU A 505 -4.91 15.87 -6.20
N LEU A 506 -5.54 15.98 -7.37
CA LEU A 506 -6.93 15.64 -7.62
C LEU A 506 -6.97 14.83 -8.91
N ASN A 507 -7.60 13.66 -8.88
CA ASN A 507 -7.85 12.94 -10.13
C ASN A 507 -9.04 13.53 -10.90
N ARG A 508 -9.34 12.96 -12.07
CA ARG A 508 -10.45 13.42 -12.93
C ARG A 508 -11.79 13.40 -12.19
N GLU A 509 -12.08 12.29 -11.53
CA GLU A 509 -13.36 12.09 -10.83
C GLU A 509 -13.50 13.02 -9.63
N ALA A 510 -12.44 13.31 -8.88
CA ALA A 510 -12.48 14.30 -7.79
C ALA A 510 -12.73 15.72 -8.30
N ARG A 511 -12.16 16.09 -9.44
CA ARG A 511 -12.44 17.40 -10.08
C ARG A 511 -13.88 17.51 -10.53
N ALA A 512 -14.38 16.48 -11.22
CA ALA A 512 -15.76 16.46 -11.68
C ALA A 512 -16.74 16.48 -10.48
N ARG A 513 -16.47 15.70 -9.44
CA ARG A 513 -17.38 15.52 -8.31
C ARG A 513 -17.42 16.72 -7.37
N LEU A 514 -16.27 17.35 -7.11
CA LEU A 514 -16.17 18.49 -6.21
C LEU A 514 -16.28 19.83 -6.93
N ASP A 515 -16.54 19.82 -8.25
CA ASP A 515 -16.54 20.99 -9.13
C ASP A 515 -15.24 21.82 -9.02
N LEU A 516 -14.11 21.12 -8.97
CA LEU A 516 -12.79 21.72 -8.78
C LEU A 516 -11.99 21.73 -10.08
N THR A 517 -11.26 22.82 -10.31
CA THR A 517 -10.32 22.92 -11.43
C THR A 517 -8.93 22.44 -11.01
N SER A 518 -8.05 22.17 -11.97
CA SER A 518 -6.65 21.83 -11.68
C SER A 518 -5.83 22.98 -11.06
N GLN A 519 -6.37 24.21 -11.02
CA GLN A 519 -5.69 25.39 -10.47
C GLN A 519 -5.70 25.46 -8.94
N VAL A 520 -6.47 24.59 -8.28
CA VAL A 520 -6.60 24.55 -6.81
C VAL A 520 -5.45 23.81 -6.11
N VAL A 521 -4.56 23.16 -6.88
CA VAL A 521 -3.38 22.47 -6.35
C VAL A 521 -2.45 23.49 -5.67
N GLY A 522 -2.07 23.20 -4.42
CA GLY A 522 -1.25 24.06 -3.55
C GLY A 522 -2.04 24.98 -2.62
N GLN A 523 -3.37 25.05 -2.78
CA GLN A 523 -4.26 25.82 -1.92
C GLN A 523 -4.72 25.01 -0.70
N PRO A 524 -5.01 25.66 0.46
CA PRO A 524 -5.56 24.99 1.63
C PRO A 524 -6.91 24.35 1.33
N VAL A 525 -7.13 23.12 1.79
CA VAL A 525 -8.33 22.35 1.45
C VAL A 525 -9.62 23.00 1.95
N GLU A 526 -9.57 23.73 3.08
CA GLU A 526 -10.69 24.49 3.63
C GLU A 526 -11.18 25.63 2.73
N GLN A 527 -10.30 26.17 1.87
CA GLN A 527 -10.64 27.24 0.94
C GLN A 527 -11.15 26.71 -0.40
N VAL A 528 -10.89 25.44 -0.67
CA VAL A 528 -11.16 24.78 -1.95
C VAL A 528 -12.42 23.94 -1.88
N VAL A 529 -12.60 23.16 -0.80
CA VAL A 529 -13.76 22.28 -0.64
C VAL A 529 -14.91 23.07 -0.02
N HIS A 530 -15.92 23.39 -0.83
CA HIS A 530 -17.07 24.19 -0.40
C HIS A 530 -18.05 23.45 0.53
N PHE A 531 -17.97 22.11 0.56
CA PHE A 531 -18.76 21.29 1.47
C PHE A 531 -18.19 21.35 2.89
N ALA A 532 -18.82 22.14 3.76
CA ALA A 532 -18.32 22.41 5.12
C ALA A 532 -18.08 21.12 5.94
N GLU A 533 -18.99 20.15 5.84
CA GLU A 533 -18.87 18.86 6.53
C GLU A 533 -17.68 18.03 6.02
N LEU A 534 -17.48 18.00 4.69
CA LEU A 534 -16.34 17.34 4.06
C LEU A 534 -15.02 18.03 4.41
N ALA A 535 -15.00 19.36 4.39
CA ALA A 535 -13.81 20.15 4.71
C ALA A 535 -13.36 19.91 6.17
N GLN A 536 -14.31 19.93 7.12
CA GLN A 536 -14.02 19.62 8.52
C GLN A 536 -13.52 18.18 8.70
N PHE A 537 -14.14 17.23 8.02
CA PHE A 537 -13.71 15.83 8.05
C PHE A 537 -12.29 15.62 7.54
N ILE A 538 -11.90 16.34 6.49
CA ILE A 538 -10.54 16.26 5.94
C ILE A 538 -9.49 16.82 6.93
N VAL A 539 -9.83 17.89 7.63
CA VAL A 539 -8.93 18.66 8.51
C VAL A 539 -8.78 18.00 9.89
N GLN A 540 -9.71 17.15 10.30
CA GLN A 540 -9.72 16.50 11.61
C GLN A 540 -8.38 15.79 11.96
N PRO A 541 -7.98 15.71 13.23
CA PRO A 541 -6.77 14.98 13.63
C PRO A 541 -6.90 13.48 13.29
N LEU A 542 -5.95 12.93 12.54
CA LEU A 542 -5.81 11.50 12.31
C LEU A 542 -4.72 10.98 13.24
N THR A 543 -5.01 9.92 14.00
CA THR A 543 -3.98 9.17 14.72
C THR A 543 -3.14 8.36 13.72
N ASP A 544 -1.86 8.12 14.02
CA ASP A 544 -0.88 7.51 13.09
C ASP A 544 -1.26 6.11 12.56
N ALA A 545 -2.31 5.47 13.10
CA ALA A 545 -2.80 4.15 12.72
C ALA A 545 -4.25 4.11 12.19
N GLY A 546 -4.98 5.22 12.16
CA GLY A 546 -6.42 5.22 11.87
C GLY A 546 -6.78 5.74 10.49
N SER A 547 -7.55 4.98 9.72
CA SER A 547 -8.40 5.52 8.64
C SER A 547 -9.76 5.91 9.22
N CYS A 548 -10.27 7.08 8.86
CA CYS A 548 -11.59 7.54 9.25
C CYS A 548 -12.55 7.48 8.05
N GLN A 549 -13.84 7.29 8.31
CA GLN A 549 -14.87 7.29 7.28
C GLN A 549 -16.01 8.25 7.65
N LEU A 550 -16.61 8.87 6.65
CA LEU A 550 -17.77 9.74 6.77
C LEU A 550 -18.71 9.48 5.59
N GLN A 551 -20.00 9.36 5.87
CA GLN A 551 -21.03 9.35 4.84
C GLN A 551 -21.56 10.78 4.67
N ILE A 552 -21.58 11.27 3.45
CA ILE A 552 -22.13 12.59 3.09
C ILE A 552 -23.23 12.41 2.05
N GLU A 553 -24.35 13.08 2.30
CA GLU A 553 -25.41 13.28 1.32
C GLU A 553 -25.15 14.60 0.59
N MET A 554 -25.10 14.53 -0.73
CA MET A 554 -24.72 15.64 -1.59
C MET A 554 -25.98 16.37 -2.08
N PRO A 555 -25.87 17.62 -2.59
CA PRO A 555 -27.02 18.43 -3.02
C PRO A 555 -27.81 17.83 -4.19
N ASP A 556 -27.23 16.86 -4.89
CA ASP A 556 -27.84 16.12 -6.00
C ASP A 556 -28.49 14.80 -5.54
N GLU A 557 -28.80 14.67 -4.25
CA GLU A 557 -29.41 13.49 -3.61
C GLU A 557 -28.55 12.22 -3.67
N THR A 558 -27.30 12.31 -4.12
CA THR A 558 -26.38 11.17 -4.10
C THR A 558 -25.70 11.04 -2.74
N VAL A 559 -25.40 9.80 -2.37
CA VAL A 559 -24.80 9.48 -1.07
C VAL A 559 -23.43 8.87 -1.27
N TRP A 560 -22.44 9.48 -0.62
CA TRP A 560 -21.04 9.16 -0.79
C TRP A 560 -20.38 8.74 0.51
N LEU A 561 -19.63 7.64 0.46
CA LEU A 561 -18.73 7.22 1.53
C LEU A 561 -17.34 7.81 1.28
N CYS A 562 -16.91 8.69 2.18
CA CYS A 562 -15.61 9.34 2.17
C CYS A 562 -14.67 8.63 3.13
N MET A 563 -13.54 8.12 2.64
CA MET A 563 -12.49 7.47 3.43
C MET A 563 -11.25 8.34 3.46
N LEU A 564 -10.78 8.69 4.65
CA LEU A 564 -9.58 9.50 4.87
C LEU A 564 -8.51 8.66 5.57
N GLY A 565 -7.30 8.62 5.01
CA GLY A 565 -6.18 7.87 5.57
C GLY A 565 -4.85 8.65 5.55
N PRO A 566 -3.92 8.36 6.45
CA PRO A 566 -2.60 8.99 6.47
C PRO A 566 -1.69 8.47 5.35
N ILE A 567 -0.88 9.35 4.76
CA ILE A 567 0.26 8.99 3.93
C ILE A 567 1.53 9.41 4.70
N PRO A 568 2.26 8.45 5.29
CA PRO A 568 3.46 8.73 6.08
C PRO A 568 4.47 9.62 5.34
N GLY A 569 4.83 10.76 5.93
CA GLY A 569 5.81 11.71 5.39
C GLY A 569 5.30 12.62 4.26
N TYR A 570 4.09 12.41 3.73
CA TYR A 570 3.56 13.20 2.62
C TYR A 570 2.25 13.93 2.95
N GLY A 571 1.43 13.40 3.87
CA GLY A 571 0.18 14.02 4.29
C GLY A 571 -0.94 13.01 4.40
N ARG A 572 -2.02 13.17 3.63
CA ARG A 572 -3.27 12.40 3.73
C ARG A 572 -3.89 12.12 2.37
N VAL A 573 -4.68 11.06 2.27
CA VAL A 573 -5.47 10.71 1.09
C VAL A 573 -6.95 10.63 1.44
N LEU A 574 -7.78 11.22 0.60
CA LEU A 574 -9.22 11.09 0.60
C LEU A 574 -9.65 10.27 -0.62
N ILE A 575 -10.46 9.24 -0.39
CA ILE A 575 -11.10 8.43 -1.43
C ILE A 575 -12.60 8.50 -1.21
N MET A 576 -13.38 8.73 -2.26
CA MET A 576 -14.84 8.76 -2.18
C MET A 576 -15.45 7.59 -2.98
N GLN A 577 -16.53 7.02 -2.48
CA GLN A 577 -17.27 5.95 -3.13
C GLN A 577 -18.77 6.27 -3.16
N ASP A 578 -19.38 6.13 -4.32
CA ASP A 578 -20.84 6.28 -4.46
C ASP A 578 -21.54 5.06 -3.83
N ILE A 579 -22.42 5.33 -2.87
CA ILE A 579 -23.23 4.32 -2.19
C ILE A 579 -24.73 4.65 -2.31
N THR A 580 -25.12 5.53 -3.25
CA THR A 580 -26.49 6.04 -3.41
C THR A 580 -27.50 4.90 -3.50
N THR A 581 -27.29 3.93 -4.40
CA THR A 581 -28.22 2.80 -4.56
C THR A 581 -28.37 1.97 -3.27
N LEU A 582 -27.25 1.68 -2.60
CA LEU A 582 -27.24 0.93 -1.35
C LEU A 582 -27.97 1.69 -0.23
N HIS A 583 -27.76 3.01 -0.16
CA HIS A 583 -28.43 3.87 0.79
C HIS A 583 -29.93 3.95 0.54
N HIS A 584 -30.36 4.18 -0.70
CA HIS A 584 -31.77 4.26 -1.07
C HIS A 584 -32.53 2.96 -0.74
N ILE A 585 -31.92 1.80 -1.01
CA ILE A 585 -32.52 0.50 -0.66
C ILE A 585 -32.69 0.36 0.86
N ALA A 586 -31.69 0.78 1.63
CA ALA A 586 -31.76 0.75 3.09
C ALA A 586 -32.86 1.67 3.64
N THR A 587 -32.98 2.89 3.09
CA THR A 587 -33.98 3.89 3.48
C THR A 587 -35.40 3.46 3.11
N ILE A 588 -35.65 3.05 1.86
CA ILE A 588 -36.98 2.58 1.40
C ILE A 588 -37.47 1.43 2.28
N LYS A 589 -36.58 0.49 2.62
CA LYS A 589 -36.91 -0.61 3.51
C LYS A 589 -37.34 -0.11 4.89
N SER A 590 -36.60 0.83 5.48
CA SER A 590 -36.92 1.42 6.78
C SER A 590 -38.25 2.18 6.77
N ASP A 591 -38.49 2.96 5.72
CA ASP A 591 -39.71 3.75 5.57
C ASP A 591 -40.94 2.88 5.38
N LEU A 592 -40.84 1.83 4.55
CA LEU A 592 -41.92 0.86 4.34
C LEU A 592 -42.34 0.19 5.66
N PHE A 593 -41.38 -0.23 6.48
CA PHE A 593 -41.70 -0.80 7.80
C PHE A 593 -42.39 0.23 8.70
N THR A 594 -41.93 1.49 8.68
CA THR A 594 -42.50 2.57 9.50
C THR A 594 -43.94 2.90 9.10
N THR A 595 -44.24 2.99 7.80
CA THR A 595 -45.59 3.26 7.26
C THR A 595 -46.54 2.11 7.56
N ILE A 596 -46.15 0.86 7.30
CA ILE A 596 -46.99 -0.32 7.59
C ILE A 596 -47.34 -0.36 9.09
N SER A 597 -46.39 -0.03 9.96
CA SER A 597 -46.67 0.01 11.39
C SER A 597 -47.64 1.11 11.79
N HIS A 598 -47.54 2.29 11.19
CA HIS A 598 -48.49 3.37 11.46
C HIS A 598 -49.92 2.97 11.06
N ASP A 599 -50.08 2.38 9.88
CA ASP A 599 -51.41 2.03 9.33
C ASP A 599 -52.05 0.83 10.02
N MET A 600 -51.23 -0.08 10.57
CA MET A 600 -51.71 -1.20 11.40
C MET A 600 -52.06 -0.78 12.84
N ARG A 601 -51.48 0.32 13.34
CA ARG A 601 -51.68 0.79 14.71
C ARG A 601 -53.11 1.26 14.98
N ALA A 602 -53.66 2.05 14.06
CA ALA A 602 -55.01 2.60 14.17
C ALA A 602 -56.11 1.52 14.28
N PRO A 603 -56.21 0.52 13.37
CA PRO A 603 -57.24 -0.51 13.47
C PRO A 603 -57.07 -1.39 14.71
N LEU A 604 -55.84 -1.71 15.11
CA LEU A 604 -55.58 -2.49 16.34
C LEU A 604 -55.99 -1.73 17.60
N ALA A 605 -55.69 -0.43 17.68
CA ALA A 605 -56.11 0.43 18.80
C ALA A 605 -57.64 0.46 18.91
N SER A 606 -58.36 0.60 17.79
CA SER A 606 -59.82 0.55 17.78
C SER A 606 -60.38 -0.79 18.25
N ILE A 607 -59.78 -1.92 17.84
CA ILE A 607 -60.21 -3.26 18.30
C ILE A 607 -59.99 -3.41 19.81
N ILE A 608 -58.85 -2.93 20.34
CA ILE A 608 -58.56 -2.94 21.78
C ILE A 608 -59.59 -2.10 22.55
N GLU A 609 -59.93 -0.92 22.05
CA GLU A 609 -60.88 0.00 22.67
C GLU A 609 -62.30 -0.57 22.69
N PHE A 610 -62.81 -1.07 21.56
CA PHE A 610 -64.13 -1.70 21.50
C PHE A 610 -64.21 -2.98 22.32
N ALA A 611 -63.14 -3.79 22.35
CA ALA A 611 -63.07 -4.97 23.22
C ALA A 611 -63.12 -4.60 24.71
N SER A 612 -62.48 -3.49 25.10
CA SER A 612 -62.51 -2.98 26.46
C SER A 612 -63.90 -2.45 26.83
N LEU A 613 -64.52 -1.66 25.96
CA LEU A 613 -65.89 -1.16 26.13
C LEU A 613 -66.92 -2.29 26.25
N LEU A 614 -66.78 -3.35 25.44
CA LEU A 614 -67.60 -4.56 25.54
C LEU A 614 -67.42 -5.25 26.89
N ARG A 615 -66.18 -5.41 27.37
CA ARG A 615 -65.91 -6.03 28.67
C ARG A 615 -66.54 -5.26 29.84
N ASP A 616 -66.50 -3.93 29.77
CA ASP A 616 -66.82 -3.03 30.87
C ASP A 616 -68.31 -2.59 30.89
N SER A 617 -69.10 -2.90 29.86
CA SER A 617 -70.52 -2.51 29.72
C SER A 617 -71.53 -3.30 30.59
N GLY A 618 -71.03 -4.12 31.53
CA GLY A 618 -71.79 -4.62 32.68
C GLY A 618 -72.88 -5.68 32.43
N HIS A 619 -73.33 -5.89 31.19
CA HIS A 619 -74.49 -6.77 30.85
C HIS A 619 -74.14 -7.98 29.96
N LEU A 620 -72.85 -8.30 29.78
CA LEU A 620 -72.44 -9.45 28.98
C LEU A 620 -72.47 -10.76 29.78
N PRO A 621 -73.13 -11.81 29.28
CA PRO A 621 -72.89 -13.19 29.68
C PRO A 621 -71.40 -13.54 29.77
N ASP A 622 -71.02 -14.36 30.76
CA ASP A 622 -69.61 -14.70 31.07
C ASP A 622 -68.78 -15.16 29.86
N VAL A 623 -69.41 -15.90 28.95
CA VAL A 623 -68.78 -16.40 27.72
C VAL A 623 -68.40 -15.25 26.78
N GLN A 624 -69.24 -14.24 26.63
CA GLN A 624 -69.01 -13.10 25.75
C GLN A 624 -68.00 -12.12 26.35
N ARG A 625 -67.99 -11.96 27.68
CA ARG A 625 -66.94 -11.22 28.39
C ARG A 625 -65.56 -11.87 28.20
N ARG A 626 -65.49 -13.21 28.21
CA ARG A 626 -64.26 -13.96 27.89
C ARG A 626 -63.79 -13.73 26.45
N TYR A 627 -64.70 -13.74 25.47
CA TYR A 627 -64.34 -13.42 24.08
C TYR A 627 -63.85 -11.99 23.90
N ALA A 628 -64.50 -10.99 24.52
CA ALA A 628 -64.05 -9.61 24.48
C ALA A 628 -62.64 -9.46 25.08
N THR A 629 -62.38 -10.14 26.20
CA THR A 629 -61.06 -10.16 26.84
C THR A 629 -60.01 -10.80 25.92
N TYR A 630 -60.35 -11.91 25.26
CA TYR A 630 -59.47 -12.58 24.31
C TYR A 630 -59.14 -11.70 23.10
N ILE A 631 -60.13 -11.02 22.50
CA ILE A 631 -59.94 -10.10 21.37
C ILE A 631 -59.04 -8.92 21.76
N GLY A 632 -59.27 -8.33 22.95
CA GLY A 632 -58.44 -7.24 23.47
C GLY A 632 -57.00 -7.68 23.69
N ASN A 633 -56.77 -8.84 24.31
CA ASN A 633 -55.44 -9.38 24.55
C ASN A 633 -54.72 -9.73 23.23
N ALA A 634 -55.41 -10.40 22.30
CA ALA A 634 -54.84 -10.75 20.99
C ALA A 634 -54.44 -9.51 20.15
N SER A 635 -55.24 -8.45 20.21
CA SER A 635 -54.97 -7.20 19.49
C SER A 635 -53.83 -6.40 20.13
N THR A 636 -53.78 -6.39 21.47
CA THR A 636 -52.64 -5.81 22.22
C THR A 636 -51.35 -6.55 21.91
N HIS A 637 -51.41 -7.88 21.84
CA HIS A 637 -50.28 -8.73 21.47
C HIS A 637 -49.77 -8.45 20.05
N MET A 638 -50.66 -8.30 19.06
CA MET A 638 -50.28 -7.89 17.70
C MET A 638 -49.61 -6.51 17.67
N LEU A 639 -50.13 -5.56 18.45
CA LEU A 639 -49.56 -4.22 18.54
C LEU A 639 -48.13 -4.24 19.12
N THR A 640 -47.90 -5.06 20.15
CA THR A 640 -46.55 -5.27 20.70
C THR A 640 -45.62 -5.92 19.68
N MET A 641 -46.06 -6.98 18.98
CA MET A 641 -45.25 -7.62 17.92
C MET A 641 -44.87 -6.65 16.79
N LEU A 642 -45.80 -5.79 16.40
CA LEU A 642 -45.57 -4.77 15.37
C LEU A 642 -44.48 -3.79 15.79
N ASN A 643 -44.50 -3.35 17.06
CA ASN A 643 -43.50 -2.45 17.60
C ASN A 643 -42.13 -3.15 17.77
N ASP A 644 -42.12 -4.39 18.26
CA ASP A 644 -40.89 -5.21 18.38
C ASP A 644 -40.20 -5.40 17.02
N LEU A 645 -40.99 -5.62 15.95
CA LEU A 645 -40.50 -5.80 14.59
C LEU A 645 -39.94 -4.50 14.00
N LEU A 646 -40.57 -3.35 14.29
CA LEU A 646 -40.03 -2.04 13.96
C LEU A 646 -38.71 -1.76 14.67
N ASP A 647 -38.62 -2.06 15.95
CA ASP A 647 -37.43 -1.84 16.75
C ASP A 647 -36.26 -2.68 16.18
N LEU A 648 -36.50 -3.94 15.83
CA LEU A 648 -35.51 -4.76 15.12
C LEU A 648 -35.08 -4.18 13.76
N ALA A 649 -36.01 -3.60 12.99
CA ALA A 649 -35.69 -2.97 11.72
C ALA A 649 -34.83 -1.71 11.91
N ARG A 650 -35.13 -0.90 12.92
CA ARG A 650 -34.41 0.32 13.27
C ARG A 650 -33.02 0.06 13.85
N ILE A 651 -32.88 -0.92 14.74
CA ILE A 651 -31.59 -1.30 15.35
C ILE A 651 -30.59 -1.74 14.26
N ASN A 652 -31.05 -2.45 13.23
CA ASN A 652 -30.20 -2.86 12.10
C ASN A 652 -29.84 -1.72 11.13
N ALA A 653 -30.67 -0.68 11.06
CA ALA A 653 -30.46 0.48 10.18
C ALA A 653 -29.62 1.59 10.84
N ARG A 654 -29.67 1.73 12.16
CA ARG A 654 -28.96 2.78 12.92
C ARG A 654 -27.66 2.25 13.53
N ILE A 655 -26.63 2.12 12.70
CA ILE A 655 -25.26 1.84 13.17
C ILE A 655 -24.55 3.12 13.70
N ASN A 656 -25.14 4.30 13.51
CA ASN A 656 -24.48 5.60 13.72
C ASN A 656 -25.09 6.53 14.79
N GLN A 657 -25.91 6.03 15.73
CA GLN A 657 -26.34 6.89 16.86
C GLN A 657 -25.18 7.10 17.85
N ALA A 658 -25.09 8.32 18.40
CA ALA A 658 -24.02 8.73 19.31
C ALA A 658 -24.00 7.85 20.57
N ARG A 659 -23.09 6.87 20.61
CA ARG A 659 -22.84 6.06 21.81
C ARG A 659 -22.36 6.97 22.93
N GLN A 660 -22.96 6.83 24.10
CA GLN A 660 -22.60 7.61 25.28
C GLN A 660 -21.94 6.71 26.32
N LEU A 661 -21.20 7.31 27.24
CA LEU A 661 -20.67 6.59 28.39
C LEU A 661 -21.85 6.30 29.35
N CYS A 662 -22.31 5.05 29.39
CA CYS A 662 -23.42 4.61 30.22
C CYS A 662 -22.92 3.90 31.47
N GLN A 663 -23.46 4.28 32.63
CA GLN A 663 -23.29 3.56 33.88
C GLN A 663 -24.32 2.42 33.96
N VAL A 664 -23.83 1.18 33.96
CA VAL A 664 -24.68 -0.03 33.98
C VAL A 664 -25.51 -0.09 35.28
N HIS A 665 -24.96 0.41 36.39
CA HIS A 665 -25.65 0.45 37.68
C HIS A 665 -26.93 1.30 37.65
N ASP A 666 -26.89 2.46 37.01
CA ASP A 666 -28.04 3.37 36.91
C ASP A 666 -29.13 2.73 36.04
N THR A 667 -28.73 2.10 34.94
CA THR A 667 -29.69 1.42 34.04
C THR A 667 -30.37 0.24 34.74
N LEU A 668 -29.63 -0.56 35.52
CA LEU A 668 -30.17 -1.65 36.31
C LEU A 668 -31.17 -1.17 37.36
N ARG A 669 -30.87 -0.07 38.05
CA ARG A 669 -31.75 0.52 39.06
C ARG A 669 -33.09 0.92 38.45
N ASP A 670 -33.05 1.59 37.30
CA ASP A 670 -34.26 2.06 36.64
C ASP A 670 -35.12 0.90 36.12
N VAL A 671 -34.51 -0.11 35.47
CA VAL A 671 -35.24 -1.29 34.98
C VAL A 671 -35.90 -2.06 36.14
N LEU A 672 -35.21 -2.20 37.27
CA LEU A 672 -35.77 -2.90 38.43
C LEU A 672 -36.95 -2.13 39.03
N ALA A 673 -36.89 -0.79 39.08
CA ALA A 673 -37.99 0.03 39.55
C ALA A 673 -39.24 -0.14 38.67
N ASP A 674 -39.06 -0.16 37.34
CA ASP A 674 -40.16 -0.33 36.37
C ASP A 674 -40.84 -1.70 36.50
N LEU A 675 -40.06 -2.77 36.71
CA LEU A 675 -40.56 -4.15 36.75
C LEU A 675 -40.97 -4.64 38.15
N GLN A 676 -40.74 -3.83 39.20
CA GLN A 676 -41.03 -4.23 40.57
C GLN A 676 -42.52 -4.51 40.80
N GLY A 677 -43.42 -3.76 40.15
CA GLY A 677 -44.87 -3.99 40.22
C GLY A 677 -45.28 -5.38 39.71
N ASN A 678 -44.69 -5.80 38.57
CA ASN A 678 -44.96 -7.11 37.98
C ASN A 678 -44.44 -8.25 38.86
N ALA A 679 -43.27 -8.06 39.48
CA ALA A 679 -42.71 -9.02 40.43
C ALA A 679 -43.59 -9.17 41.68
N ILE A 680 -44.10 -8.07 42.25
CA ILE A 680 -45.01 -8.07 43.41
C ILE A 680 -46.31 -8.83 43.09
N LEU A 681 -46.93 -8.58 41.93
CA LEU A 681 -48.17 -9.25 41.52
C LEU A 681 -48.02 -10.78 41.45
N LYS A 682 -46.83 -11.27 41.12
CA LYS A 682 -46.49 -12.70 41.04
C LYS A 682 -45.81 -13.23 42.32
N ASN A 683 -45.65 -12.40 43.34
CA ASN A 683 -44.95 -12.74 44.59
C ASN A 683 -43.50 -13.20 44.37
N ILE A 684 -42.77 -12.57 43.44
CA ILE A 684 -41.37 -12.85 43.14
C ILE A 684 -40.47 -11.80 43.80
N THR A 685 -39.39 -12.25 44.43
CA THR A 685 -38.37 -11.35 45.01
C THR A 685 -37.27 -11.06 43.97
N LEU A 686 -37.02 -9.78 43.68
CA LEU A 686 -35.89 -9.35 42.82
C LEU A 686 -34.68 -9.03 43.71
N ARG A 687 -33.53 -9.68 43.48
CA ARG A 687 -32.26 -9.36 44.16
C ARG A 687 -31.21 -8.86 43.18
N LEU A 688 -30.66 -7.67 43.44
CA LEU A 688 -29.51 -7.15 42.71
C LEU A 688 -28.22 -7.41 43.51
N LYS A 689 -27.25 -8.07 42.88
CA LYS A 689 -25.88 -8.27 43.36
C LYS A 689 -24.90 -7.64 42.37
N ALA A 690 -24.60 -6.37 42.56
CA ALA A 690 -23.62 -5.65 41.74
C ALA A 690 -22.27 -5.57 42.46
N ALA A 691 -21.16 -5.70 41.73
CA ALA A 691 -19.82 -5.37 42.24
C ALA A 691 -19.72 -3.87 42.58
N GLU A 692 -18.86 -3.50 43.54
CA GLU A 692 -18.71 -2.10 43.99
C GLU A 692 -18.29 -1.14 42.87
N ILE A 693 -17.51 -1.62 41.89
CA ILE A 693 -17.02 -0.80 40.78
C ILE A 693 -17.26 -1.55 39.47
N ILE A 694 -18.16 -1.02 38.65
CA ILE A 694 -18.41 -1.48 37.28
C ILE A 694 -17.97 -0.35 36.33
N PRO A 695 -17.03 -0.61 35.40
CA PRO A 695 -16.60 0.41 34.45
C PRO A 695 -17.76 0.80 33.51
N PRO A 696 -17.82 2.06 33.05
CA PRO A 696 -18.84 2.49 32.12
C PRO A 696 -18.68 1.79 30.77
N ILE A 697 -19.78 1.63 30.05
CA ILE A 697 -19.81 1.05 28.71
C ILE A 697 -20.19 2.12 27.68
N SER A 698 -19.65 2.03 26.47
CA SER A 698 -20.04 2.92 25.37
C SER A 698 -21.29 2.34 24.69
N ALA A 699 -22.47 2.84 25.03
CA ALA A 699 -23.75 2.29 24.58
C ALA A 699 -24.81 3.35 24.30
N ASP A 700 -25.88 2.93 23.62
CA ASP A 700 -27.14 3.67 23.56
C ASP A 700 -27.93 3.40 24.86
N PRO A 701 -28.21 4.41 25.70
CA PRO A 701 -28.92 4.23 26.97
C PRO A 701 -30.29 3.56 26.83
N MET A 702 -31.03 3.85 25.75
CA MET A 702 -32.37 3.30 25.54
C MET A 702 -32.29 1.82 25.17
N GLN A 703 -31.37 1.46 24.27
CA GLN A 703 -31.18 0.06 23.86
C GLN A 703 -30.63 -0.79 25.01
N LEU A 704 -29.70 -0.26 25.81
CA LEU A 704 -29.20 -0.95 26.99
C LEU A 704 -30.34 -1.24 27.99
N ARG A 705 -31.19 -0.25 28.25
CA ARG A 705 -32.39 -0.41 29.08
C ARG A 705 -33.32 -1.48 28.52
N GLN A 706 -33.57 -1.46 27.21
CA GLN A 706 -34.44 -2.44 26.53
C GLN A 706 -33.89 -3.86 26.63
N ALA A 707 -32.58 -4.06 26.43
CA ALA A 707 -31.96 -5.37 26.53
C ALA A 707 -32.04 -5.95 27.95
N ILE A 708 -31.67 -5.16 28.97
CA ILE A 708 -31.75 -5.58 30.37
C ILE A 708 -33.21 -5.82 30.78
N GLY A 709 -34.13 -4.93 30.38
CA GLY A 709 -35.56 -5.07 30.63
C GLY A 709 -36.13 -6.37 30.08
N ASN A 710 -35.81 -6.73 28.84
CA ASN A 710 -36.27 -7.97 28.22
C ASN A 710 -35.76 -9.23 28.95
N LEU A 711 -34.53 -9.21 29.48
CA LEU A 711 -33.99 -10.33 30.26
C LEU A 711 -34.71 -10.47 31.62
N VAL A 712 -34.90 -9.37 32.34
CA VAL A 712 -35.55 -9.37 33.66
C VAL A 712 -37.04 -9.71 33.55
N ASP A 713 -37.73 -9.17 32.55
CA ASP A 713 -39.14 -9.47 32.30
C ASP A 713 -39.35 -10.95 31.96
N ASN A 714 -38.47 -11.54 31.14
CA ASN A 714 -38.48 -12.99 30.89
C ASN A 714 -38.28 -13.79 32.18
N ALA A 715 -37.32 -13.40 33.02
CA ALA A 715 -37.08 -14.08 34.29
C ALA A 715 -38.30 -14.06 35.23
N ILE A 716 -39.04 -12.94 35.29
CA ILE A 716 -40.30 -12.82 36.05
C ILE A 716 -41.42 -13.68 35.43
N LYS A 717 -41.52 -13.69 34.09
CA LYS A 717 -42.55 -14.45 33.36
C LYS A 717 -42.42 -15.96 33.53
N TYR A 718 -41.20 -16.50 33.46
CA TYR A 718 -40.96 -17.95 33.53
C TYR A 718 -40.74 -18.49 34.94
N SER A 719 -40.53 -17.61 35.92
CA SER A 719 -40.43 -18.00 37.32
C SER A 719 -41.80 -18.34 37.95
N PRO A 720 -41.88 -19.37 38.82
CA PRO A 720 -43.07 -19.67 39.61
C PRO A 720 -43.30 -18.62 40.71
N ALA A 721 -44.52 -18.53 41.24
CA ALA A 721 -44.83 -17.64 42.36
C ALA A 721 -44.03 -18.02 43.62
N ASN A 722 -43.69 -17.03 44.46
CA ASN A 722 -42.82 -17.19 45.65
C ASN A 722 -41.37 -17.59 45.33
N SER A 723 -40.88 -17.29 44.13
CA SER A 723 -39.48 -17.52 43.76
C SER A 723 -38.63 -16.26 43.89
N GLU A 724 -37.35 -16.39 43.54
CA GLU A 724 -36.38 -15.31 43.52
C GLU A 724 -35.69 -15.23 42.15
N VAL A 725 -35.55 -14.02 41.63
CA VAL A 725 -34.77 -13.69 40.44
C VAL A 725 -33.56 -12.88 40.88
N ILE A 726 -32.36 -13.33 40.51
CA ILE A 726 -31.10 -12.72 40.94
C ILE A 726 -30.42 -12.08 39.74
N ILE A 727 -30.13 -10.79 39.83
CA ILE A 727 -29.40 -10.03 38.83
C ILE A 727 -27.98 -9.80 39.34
N HIS A 728 -26.98 -10.37 38.67
CA HIS A 728 -25.57 -10.19 38.97
C HIS A 728 -24.93 -9.26 37.94
N ALA A 729 -24.20 -8.24 38.39
CA ALA A 729 -23.47 -7.35 37.49
C ALA A 729 -22.02 -7.19 37.95
N TYR A 730 -21.06 -7.53 37.10
CA TYR A 730 -19.62 -7.48 37.43
C TYR A 730 -18.77 -7.22 36.19
N SER A 731 -17.50 -6.86 36.41
CA SER A 731 -16.50 -6.71 35.35
C SER A 731 -15.54 -7.89 35.36
N ALA A 732 -15.27 -8.48 34.19
CA ALA A 732 -14.26 -9.52 34.02
C ALA A 732 -13.61 -9.40 32.64
N ASN A 733 -12.28 -9.58 32.57
CA ASN A 733 -11.52 -9.62 31.32
C ASN A 733 -11.77 -8.41 30.38
N GLY A 734 -11.95 -7.20 30.92
CA GLY A 734 -12.20 -6.00 30.12
C GLY A 734 -13.62 -5.89 29.55
N ALA A 735 -14.56 -6.70 30.03
CA ALA A 735 -15.98 -6.63 29.68
C ALA A 735 -16.84 -6.50 30.94
N VAL A 736 -18.00 -5.87 30.80
CA VAL A 736 -19.06 -5.86 31.81
C VAL A 736 -20.05 -6.97 31.50
N LEU A 737 -20.34 -7.80 32.50
CA LEU A 737 -21.29 -8.91 32.41
C LEU A 737 -22.50 -8.61 33.29
N VAL A 738 -23.68 -8.72 32.69
CA VAL A 738 -24.98 -8.66 33.37
C VAL A 738 -25.64 -10.03 33.25
N GLN A 739 -25.75 -10.73 34.37
CA GLN A 739 -26.39 -12.05 34.45
C GLN A 739 -27.75 -11.93 35.12
N VAL A 740 -28.77 -12.53 34.52
CA VAL A 740 -30.12 -12.62 35.08
C VAL A 740 -30.43 -14.10 35.30
N GLN A 741 -30.53 -14.50 36.56
CA GLN A 741 -30.82 -15.87 36.97
C GLN A 741 -32.26 -15.99 37.47
N ASP A 742 -32.99 -16.95 36.90
CA ASP A 742 -34.35 -17.31 37.26
C ASP A 742 -34.44 -18.74 37.81
N LYS A 743 -35.52 -19.03 38.56
CA LYS A 743 -35.85 -20.39 39.06
C LYS A 743 -37.05 -20.98 38.31
N GLY A 744 -37.12 -20.70 37.01
CA GLY A 744 -38.20 -21.14 36.14
C GLY A 744 -38.11 -22.60 35.72
N ILE A 745 -38.89 -22.95 34.70
CA ILE A 745 -38.96 -24.30 34.11
C ILE A 745 -37.65 -24.79 33.49
N GLY A 746 -36.69 -23.90 33.25
CA GLY A 746 -35.48 -24.18 32.48
C GLY A 746 -35.76 -24.44 30.99
N ILE A 747 -34.69 -24.52 30.21
CA ILE A 747 -34.71 -24.63 28.75
C ILE A 747 -34.05 -25.96 28.37
N PRO A 748 -34.71 -26.83 27.58
CA PRO A 748 -34.09 -28.05 27.07
C PRO A 748 -32.82 -27.76 26.26
N HIS A 749 -31.81 -28.62 26.36
CA HIS A 749 -30.57 -28.48 25.56
C HIS A 749 -30.81 -28.43 24.05
N SER A 750 -31.87 -29.08 23.55
CA SER A 750 -32.28 -29.03 22.15
C SER A 750 -32.73 -27.63 21.70
N ASP A 751 -33.31 -26.85 22.62
CA ASP A 751 -33.90 -25.54 22.31
C ASP A 751 -32.94 -24.37 22.52
N MET A 752 -31.92 -24.53 23.39
CA MET A 752 -30.95 -23.47 23.71
C MET A 752 -30.31 -22.77 22.49
N PRO A 753 -29.95 -23.46 21.38
CA PRO A 753 -29.36 -22.79 20.21
C PRO A 753 -30.31 -21.79 19.53
N PHE A 754 -31.62 -22.02 19.65
CA PHE A 754 -32.65 -21.35 18.86
C PHE A 754 -33.43 -20.30 19.64
N ILE A 755 -33.30 -20.22 20.98
CA ILE A 755 -34.09 -19.28 21.80
C ILE A 755 -33.85 -17.79 21.47
N PHE A 756 -32.74 -17.47 20.81
CA PHE A 756 -32.43 -16.12 20.35
C PHE A 756 -32.87 -15.88 18.89
N ASP A 757 -33.43 -16.89 18.23
CA ASP A 757 -33.98 -16.76 16.88
C ASP A 757 -35.33 -16.06 16.90
N ARG A 758 -35.65 -15.38 15.80
CA ARG A 758 -36.87 -14.58 15.69
C ARG A 758 -38.09 -15.50 15.72
N PHE A 759 -39.08 -15.12 16.52
CA PHE A 759 -40.34 -15.86 16.68
C PHE A 759 -40.17 -17.26 17.30
N TYR A 760 -38.98 -17.61 17.78
CA TYR A 760 -38.75 -18.91 18.40
C TYR A 760 -39.32 -18.96 19.82
N ARG A 761 -39.98 -20.07 20.15
CA ARG A 761 -40.54 -20.34 21.48
C ARG A 761 -40.42 -21.82 21.81
N VAL A 762 -39.99 -22.12 23.02
CA VAL A 762 -40.00 -23.49 23.57
C VAL A 762 -41.45 -23.93 23.73
N GLN A 763 -41.83 -25.06 23.13
CA GLN A 763 -43.18 -25.62 23.29
C GLN A 763 -43.31 -26.26 24.68
N THR A 764 -43.87 -25.54 25.64
CA THR A 764 -44.20 -26.06 26.96
C THR A 764 -45.70 -26.09 27.21
N SER A 765 -46.13 -27.03 28.05
CA SER A 765 -47.55 -27.29 28.42
C SER A 765 -48.20 -26.17 29.23
N HIS A 766 -47.50 -25.07 29.49
CA HIS A 766 -48.01 -23.86 30.15
C HIS A 766 -47.85 -22.68 29.20
N SER A 767 -48.98 -22.12 28.76
CA SER A 767 -49.03 -20.97 27.85
C SER A 767 -48.59 -19.69 28.55
N VAL A 768 -47.27 -19.48 28.70
CA VAL A 768 -46.71 -18.19 29.11
C VAL A 768 -46.81 -17.22 27.93
N GLU A 769 -47.35 -16.02 28.17
CA GLU A 769 -47.63 -15.01 27.14
C GLU A 769 -46.32 -14.31 26.69
N GLY A 770 -46.01 -14.34 25.38
CA GLY A 770 -44.79 -13.72 24.82
C GLY A 770 -44.61 -13.90 23.31
N ASN A 771 -44.01 -12.90 22.66
CA ASN A 771 -43.93 -12.75 21.19
C ASN A 771 -42.79 -13.53 20.51
N GLY A 772 -41.83 -14.07 21.28
CA GLY A 772 -40.63 -14.70 20.74
C GLY A 772 -39.63 -13.72 20.08
N LEU A 773 -39.82 -12.40 20.25
CA LEU A 773 -38.93 -11.37 19.71
C LEU A 773 -37.99 -10.76 20.76
N GLY A 774 -38.34 -10.83 22.06
CA GLY A 774 -37.57 -10.19 23.13
C GLY A 774 -36.11 -10.63 23.20
N LEU A 775 -35.82 -11.93 23.15
CA LEU A 775 -34.44 -12.44 23.16
C LEU A 775 -33.68 -12.15 21.86
N ALA A 776 -34.38 -12.16 20.71
CA ALA A 776 -33.78 -11.75 19.44
C ALA A 776 -33.37 -10.26 19.44
N ILE A 777 -34.16 -9.39 20.09
CA ILE A 777 -33.82 -7.99 20.33
C ILE A 777 -32.57 -7.89 21.22
N VAL A 778 -32.51 -8.64 22.32
CA VAL A 778 -31.32 -8.67 23.20
C VAL A 778 -30.06 -9.05 22.42
N ARG A 779 -30.13 -10.09 21.57
CA ARG A 779 -29.01 -10.51 20.71
C ARG A 779 -28.59 -9.40 19.75
N SER A 780 -29.56 -8.80 19.05
CA SER A 780 -29.28 -7.71 18.11
C SER A 780 -28.65 -6.49 18.78
N ILE A 781 -29.07 -6.16 20.01
CA ILE A 781 -28.50 -5.05 20.79
C ILE A 781 -27.09 -5.40 21.26
N ALA A 782 -26.86 -6.62 21.77
CA ALA A 782 -25.53 -7.07 22.19
C ALA A 782 -24.52 -7.00 21.02
N GLU A 783 -24.89 -7.55 19.86
CA GLU A 783 -24.06 -7.54 18.66
C GLU A 783 -23.80 -6.12 18.14
N ALA A 784 -24.81 -5.24 18.14
CA ALA A 784 -24.65 -3.83 17.75
C ALA A 784 -23.63 -3.08 18.63
N HIS A 785 -23.49 -3.49 19.89
CA HIS A 785 -22.56 -2.92 20.86
C HIS A 785 -21.21 -3.65 20.95
N GLY A 786 -20.94 -4.61 20.05
CA GLY A 786 -19.70 -5.39 20.04
C GLY A 786 -19.60 -6.40 21.19
N GLY A 787 -20.74 -6.74 21.78
CA GLY A 787 -20.89 -7.72 22.86
C GLY A 787 -21.53 -9.02 22.40
N GLN A 788 -21.86 -9.88 23.37
CA GLN A 788 -22.47 -11.19 23.14
C GLN A 788 -23.54 -11.48 24.21
N VAL A 789 -24.46 -12.39 23.88
CA VAL A 789 -25.46 -12.90 24.84
C VAL A 789 -25.54 -14.42 24.71
N TRP A 790 -25.64 -15.11 25.84
CA TRP A 790 -25.85 -16.57 25.88
C TRP A 790 -26.71 -16.96 27.10
N VAL A 791 -27.08 -18.24 27.16
CA VAL A 791 -27.85 -18.82 28.27
C VAL A 791 -27.16 -20.07 28.79
N GLU A 792 -27.30 -20.30 30.10
CA GLU A 792 -27.01 -21.56 30.78
C GLU A 792 -28.28 -21.99 31.49
N SER A 793 -28.81 -23.17 31.22
CA SER A 793 -30.08 -23.61 31.81
C SER A 793 -30.14 -25.13 31.97
N GLU A 794 -30.85 -25.59 32.98
CA GLU A 794 -31.17 -27.01 33.18
C GLU A 794 -32.69 -27.13 33.37
N LEU A 795 -33.30 -28.13 32.71
CA LEU A 795 -34.73 -28.34 32.77
C LEU A 795 -35.18 -28.62 34.22
N GLY A 796 -36.08 -27.79 34.74
CA GLY A 796 -36.60 -27.84 36.11
C GLY A 796 -35.75 -27.12 37.17
N ALA A 797 -34.56 -26.62 36.83
CA ALA A 797 -33.68 -25.91 37.76
C ALA A 797 -33.65 -24.38 37.53
N GLY A 798 -34.06 -23.91 36.35
CA GLY A 798 -34.09 -22.49 35.97
C GLY A 798 -33.11 -22.14 34.86
N SER A 799 -32.96 -20.84 34.58
CA SER A 799 -32.07 -20.34 33.52
C SER A 799 -31.24 -19.16 34.00
N THR A 800 -30.04 -19.02 33.45
CA THR A 800 -29.14 -17.89 33.66
C THR A 800 -28.79 -17.29 32.30
N PHE A 801 -29.29 -16.09 32.02
CA PHE A 801 -28.96 -15.35 30.81
C PHE A 801 -27.80 -14.40 31.10
N THR A 802 -26.76 -14.43 30.28
CA THR A 802 -25.60 -13.55 30.42
C THR A 802 -25.49 -12.61 29.23
N LEU A 803 -25.53 -11.31 29.48
CA LEU A 803 -25.23 -10.25 28.53
C LEU A 803 -23.82 -9.69 28.80
N GLN A 804 -22.93 -9.79 27.82
CA GLN A 804 -21.56 -9.30 27.90
C GLN A 804 -21.37 -8.10 26.98
N LEU A 805 -20.85 -6.99 27.50
CA LEU A 805 -20.58 -5.76 26.75
C LEU A 805 -19.13 -5.28 27.02
N PRO A 806 -18.40 -4.75 26.02
CA PRO A 806 -17.03 -4.28 26.22
C PRO A 806 -16.97 -3.05 27.14
N ALA A 807 -16.05 -3.06 28.11
CA ALA A 807 -15.84 -1.93 29.01
C ALA A 807 -15.15 -0.77 28.27
N SER A 808 -15.61 0.46 28.51
CA SER A 808 -14.94 1.65 27.99
C SER A 808 -13.91 2.12 29.01
N THR A 809 -12.64 2.23 28.62
CA THR A 809 -11.63 2.88 29.45
C THR A 809 -11.89 4.38 29.47
N LEU A 810 -12.10 4.96 30.66
CA LEU A 810 -11.97 6.40 30.84
C LEU A 810 -10.56 6.81 30.36
N PRO A 811 -10.39 7.84 29.52
CA PRO A 811 -9.08 8.44 29.37
C PRO A 811 -8.62 8.88 30.77
N PRO A 812 -7.33 8.67 31.12
CA PRO A 812 -6.81 9.19 32.38
C PRO A 812 -7.13 10.68 32.43
N ALA A 813 -7.69 11.15 33.55
CA ALA A 813 -7.86 12.57 33.79
C ALA A 813 -6.50 13.23 33.51
N PRO A 814 -6.46 14.36 32.77
CA PRO A 814 -5.20 15.04 32.51
C PRO A 814 -4.54 15.29 33.86
N ASP A 815 -3.33 14.73 34.03
CA ASP A 815 -2.48 14.99 35.19
C ASP A 815 -2.47 16.51 35.39
N THR A 816 -3.08 16.96 36.48
CA THR A 816 -2.82 18.28 37.04
C THR A 816 -1.38 18.25 37.55
N GLN A 817 -0.43 18.33 36.61
CA GLN A 817 0.94 18.69 36.92
C GLN A 817 0.88 20.05 37.61
N THR A 818 1.18 19.99 38.89
CA THR A 818 1.64 21.07 39.73
C THR A 818 2.53 22.02 38.93
N ALA A 819 1.95 23.17 38.56
CA ALA A 819 2.72 24.34 38.20
C ALA A 819 3.55 24.74 39.42
N VAL A 820 4.82 24.32 39.44
CA VAL A 820 5.84 24.95 40.27
C VAL A 820 6.23 26.25 39.57
N PRO A 821 6.05 27.42 40.21
CA PRO A 821 6.45 28.68 39.59
C PRO A 821 7.97 28.84 39.71
N ARG A 822 8.66 28.94 38.57
CA ARG A 822 9.90 29.71 38.42
C ARG A 822 10.01 30.29 37.03
#